data_AF-A0A654C105-F1
#
_entry.id   AF-A0A654C105-F1
#
_cell.length_a   1.000
_cell.length_b   1.000
_cell.length_c   1.000
_cell.angle_alpha   90.00
_cell.angle_beta   90.00
_cell.angle_gamma   90.00
#
_symmetry.space_group_name_H-M   'P 1'
#
loop_
_entity.id
_entity.type
_entity.pdbx_description
1 polymer ?
#
loop_
_entity_poly.entity_id
_entity_poly.type
_entity_poly.pdbx_seq_one_letter_code
_entity_poly.pdbx_strand_id
1 'polypeptide(L)'
;MKKIIVALCIILVFSNVDTKSQIRTTREIPSLKIKDGDGQQNKVILADLKIAVVIFGNIAKTTMTMVFDNKTNRDLEGELTFPMPEGVSVSGYALDINGKLRQAVPVDKNKGTEVFESIETRRIDPGLLEKVEGNNFRTRIYPLPANGKRTVQISYSENLTITSDQARYYHLPLNYSSPIENFALDIHVFQNTDKPDFTEKPDGSLAFSQHNSNYTASLHKQQFKSQRNLVLQLPTGNKEASGLFQENGDKSFYFLANVTANATKSTQKKWGHSIGIIWDRSLSSKNRDIEKELALLDLFFKENPNMTVDLGLLDIRFVKGHTFQVRQGNWNDLKNYIKGIDYDGGTDYSQIKTGVIQANNYLLFSDGLSTFGQSKINLDNPVYCITSSNGSDYGVLKQISQKHLGKMINLANTSTTEAYHKLNTIDLIYLGIKEKNDFEEVYPQKGTPVQANFSLAGVGKSPGLKQITVLVGDGQQAPQEISIALQPDHGEIDLQQIWAQKKIEALDLQYEDNREEIETLGKQFGIVTRNTSLIVLETTEDYVRYAITPPAELLSEFNRLIKEEHIEKEERVADLLDQAQDITKQLQSWWNTDFQQKKKYPTRKKLISIPELAVAEEMATGVAPVTPIPSRPSASPAATSRAEELRSSAPASEKRVSAEGNSNTAKAVTSELAMAASDDVLQDFAVVQSLEERVAGIQTTSSINSIHGKISIPEIKEDQAYLQDLNQSKDPYKSYLQLRNQYMGTPTFYFDVANFFFKRGDHNKALLILSALADLQIENADLYKTISYKLREWGDYDNALFITAKVLKWRPMDPQSHRDYALVLQDKGMFKEALEQLYGILTQSYSPEAADRDDGIEETLVMEINNLIKANKAASSKVAVNKKLIADLPVDIRVVINWNSRNTDIDLWVTDPNQEKCFYSNPATAIGGRLSNDFTGGYGPEQFLLKKALKGKYKIEVDFYNDDSLTLAGPAAVMAEIYTYYSSGKQERKIVTIYLDRNKERNIGIGEFSFQ
;
A
#
# COMPACT_ATOMS: atom_id res chain seq x y z
N MET A 1 -38.87 -9.16 -59.18
CA MET A 1 -37.89 -10.18 -58.73
C MET A 1 -36.54 -9.60 -58.29
N LYS A 2 -35.86 -8.74 -59.06
CA LYS A 2 -34.56 -8.17 -58.64
C LYS A 2 -34.56 -7.35 -57.33
N LYS A 3 -35.65 -6.63 -57.00
CA LYS A 3 -35.76 -5.88 -55.72
C LYS A 3 -36.01 -6.77 -54.49
N ILE A 4 -36.57 -7.96 -54.68
CA ILE A 4 -36.81 -8.93 -53.58
C ILE A 4 -35.55 -9.74 -53.29
N ILE A 5 -34.74 -10.04 -54.31
CA ILE A 5 -33.45 -10.73 -54.14
C ILE A 5 -32.43 -9.82 -53.45
N VAL A 6 -32.42 -8.51 -53.74
CA VAL A 6 -31.55 -7.54 -53.03
C VAL A 6 -31.98 -7.33 -51.58
N ALA A 7 -33.29 -7.34 -51.29
CA ALA A 7 -33.78 -7.30 -49.90
C ALA A 7 -33.46 -8.58 -49.12
N LEU A 8 -33.52 -9.77 -49.76
CA LEU A 8 -33.15 -11.03 -49.13
C LEU A 8 -31.62 -11.14 -48.89
N CYS A 9 -30.80 -10.62 -49.80
CA CYS A 9 -29.34 -10.57 -49.62
C CYS A 9 -28.91 -9.54 -48.56
N ILE A 10 -29.63 -8.42 -48.40
CA ILE A 10 -29.36 -7.47 -47.30
C ILE A 10 -29.79 -8.07 -45.95
N ILE A 11 -30.87 -8.86 -45.89
CA ILE A 11 -31.28 -9.55 -44.67
C ILE A 11 -30.33 -10.72 -44.31
N LEU A 12 -29.74 -11.39 -45.30
CA LEU A 12 -28.75 -12.47 -45.08
C LEU A 12 -27.32 -11.97 -44.77
N VAL A 13 -26.98 -10.73 -45.13
CA VAL A 13 -25.66 -10.13 -44.79
C VAL A 13 -25.68 -9.47 -43.41
N PHE A 14 -26.85 -9.14 -42.84
CA PHE A 14 -27.00 -8.66 -41.47
C PHE A 14 -27.37 -9.76 -40.44
N SER A 15 -27.51 -11.02 -40.86
CA SER A 15 -27.83 -12.15 -39.95
C SER A 15 -26.62 -13.00 -39.52
N ASN A 16 -25.40 -12.63 -39.92
CA ASN A 16 -24.16 -13.24 -39.43
C ASN A 16 -23.43 -12.32 -38.43
N VAL A 17 -24.18 -11.71 -37.51
CA VAL A 17 -23.60 -11.40 -36.20
C VAL A 17 -23.60 -12.73 -35.48
N ASP A 18 -22.42 -13.35 -35.40
CA ASP A 18 -22.17 -14.53 -34.59
C ASP A 18 -22.47 -14.17 -33.12
N THR A 19 -23.74 -14.26 -32.72
CA THR A 19 -24.22 -13.98 -31.35
C THR A 19 -23.92 -15.14 -30.40
N LYS A 20 -22.83 -15.87 -30.63
CA LYS A 20 -22.11 -16.50 -29.52
C LYS A 20 -21.21 -15.41 -28.95
N SER A 21 -21.78 -14.62 -28.04
CA SER A 21 -21.05 -13.83 -27.05
C SER A 21 -20.20 -14.80 -26.21
N GLN A 22 -19.09 -15.29 -26.79
CA GLN A 22 -18.07 -16.00 -26.05
C GLN A 22 -17.50 -15.00 -25.06
N ILE A 23 -17.62 -15.34 -23.78
CA ILE A 23 -17.05 -14.60 -22.66
C ILE A 23 -15.54 -14.53 -22.92
N ARG A 24 -15.05 -13.37 -23.39
CA ARG A 24 -13.63 -13.05 -23.29
C ARG A 24 -13.41 -12.43 -21.92
N THR A 25 -13.24 -13.27 -20.90
CA THR A 25 -12.63 -12.82 -19.65
C THR A 25 -11.21 -12.38 -19.99
N THR A 26 -10.96 -11.07 -19.95
CA THR A 26 -9.63 -10.52 -20.18
C THR A 26 -8.85 -10.61 -18.87
N ARG A 27 -8.38 -11.80 -18.50
CA ARG A 27 -7.29 -11.89 -17.51
C ARG A 27 -6.04 -11.30 -18.16
N GLU A 28 -5.36 -10.40 -17.46
CA GLU A 28 -4.10 -9.86 -17.95
C GLU A 28 -2.97 -10.85 -17.66
N ILE A 29 -1.99 -10.91 -18.55
CA ILE A 29 -0.77 -11.68 -18.32
C ILE A 29 0.04 -11.04 -17.18
N PRO A 30 0.80 -11.82 -16.39
CA PRO A 30 1.80 -11.28 -15.47
C PRO A 30 2.73 -10.31 -16.19
N SER A 31 2.99 -9.16 -15.56
CA SER A 31 3.82 -8.09 -16.12
C SER A 31 5.02 -7.81 -15.23
N LEU A 32 6.23 -7.85 -15.82
CA LEU A 32 7.46 -7.48 -15.15
C LEU A 32 7.80 -6.02 -15.48
N LYS A 33 7.82 -5.16 -14.47
CA LYS A 33 8.34 -3.80 -14.56
C LYS A 33 9.78 -3.78 -14.04
N ILE A 34 10.68 -3.19 -14.80
CA ILE A 34 12.07 -3.00 -14.37
C ILE A 34 12.19 -1.57 -13.83
N LYS A 35 12.74 -1.41 -12.63
CA LYS A 35 13.10 -0.11 -12.08
C LYS A 35 14.40 0.36 -12.74
N ASP A 36 14.27 1.05 -13.87
CA ASP A 36 15.41 1.61 -14.57
C ASP A 36 15.03 2.91 -15.29
N GLY A 37 15.73 4.00 -14.97
CA GLY A 37 15.39 5.39 -15.35
C GLY A 37 15.49 5.72 -16.85
N ASP A 38 15.87 4.74 -17.68
CA ASP A 38 16.10 4.90 -19.12
C ASP A 38 14.88 4.66 -20.00
N GLY A 39 13.72 4.29 -19.43
CA GLY A 39 12.48 4.10 -20.21
C GLY A 39 12.52 3.02 -21.30
N GLN A 40 13.62 2.26 -21.43
CA GLN A 40 13.75 1.20 -22.42
C GLN A 40 13.08 -0.09 -21.92
N GLN A 41 11.81 -0.27 -22.31
CA GLN A 41 11.15 -1.56 -22.27
C GLN A 41 11.92 -2.53 -23.20
N ASN A 42 12.49 -3.62 -22.65
CA ASN A 42 13.16 -4.78 -23.31
C ASN A 42 14.52 -5.22 -22.71
N LYS A 43 14.91 -4.73 -21.52
CA LYS A 43 16.18 -5.13 -20.85
C LYS A 43 16.16 -6.56 -20.27
N VAL A 44 14.98 -7.06 -19.89
CA VAL A 44 14.76 -8.38 -19.31
C VAL A 44 13.67 -9.09 -20.11
N ILE A 45 13.90 -10.36 -20.48
CA ILE A 45 12.96 -11.16 -21.26
C ILE A 45 12.46 -12.37 -20.46
N LEU A 46 11.22 -12.77 -20.67
CA LEU A 46 10.70 -14.06 -20.17
C LEU A 46 11.20 -15.17 -21.10
N ALA A 47 12.26 -15.86 -20.70
CA ALA A 47 12.91 -16.90 -21.49
C ALA A 47 12.11 -18.22 -21.42
N ASP A 48 11.76 -18.66 -20.22
CA ASP A 48 11.06 -19.94 -20.01
C ASP A 48 9.77 -19.74 -19.21
N LEU A 49 8.71 -20.45 -19.62
CA LEU A 49 7.43 -20.47 -18.92
C LEU A 49 6.90 -21.91 -18.85
N LYS A 50 6.85 -22.45 -17.63
CA LYS A 50 6.20 -23.73 -17.34
C LYS A 50 4.95 -23.49 -16.51
N ILE A 51 3.83 -24.08 -16.92
CA ILE A 51 2.54 -23.96 -16.23
C ILE A 51 2.00 -25.36 -15.96
N ALA A 52 1.69 -25.64 -14.70
CA ALA A 52 0.97 -26.84 -14.29
C ALA A 52 -0.40 -26.45 -13.73
N VAL A 53 -1.47 -27.02 -14.27
CA VAL A 53 -2.85 -26.79 -13.84
C VAL A 53 -3.42 -28.11 -13.32
N VAL A 54 -3.92 -28.10 -12.09
CA VAL A 54 -4.60 -29.23 -11.45
C VAL A 54 -6.02 -28.80 -11.12
N ILE A 55 -7.02 -29.51 -11.63
CA ILE A 55 -8.43 -29.18 -11.42
C ILE A 55 -9.13 -30.34 -10.74
N PHE A 56 -9.82 -30.03 -9.65
CA PHE A 56 -10.69 -30.95 -8.92
C PHE A 56 -12.04 -30.29 -8.64
N GLY A 57 -13.13 -30.86 -9.15
CA GLY A 57 -14.47 -30.31 -8.94
C GLY A 57 -14.58 -28.87 -9.43
N ASN A 58 -14.79 -27.93 -8.51
CA ASN A 58 -14.84 -26.50 -8.80
C ASN A 58 -13.56 -25.73 -8.42
N ILE A 59 -12.47 -26.40 -8.07
CA ILE A 59 -11.21 -25.74 -7.69
C ILE A 59 -10.16 -26.03 -8.76
N ALA A 60 -9.51 -24.98 -9.25
CA ALA A 60 -8.33 -25.09 -10.10
C ALA A 60 -7.11 -24.52 -9.35
N LYS A 61 -6.03 -25.29 -9.28
CA LYS A 61 -4.73 -24.87 -8.78
C LYS A 61 -3.77 -24.72 -9.95
N THR A 62 -3.13 -23.57 -10.05
CA THR A 62 -2.19 -23.24 -11.12
C THR A 62 -0.85 -22.88 -10.53
N THR A 63 0.19 -23.57 -10.99
CA THR A 63 1.59 -23.29 -10.66
C THR A 63 2.29 -22.80 -11.91
N MET A 64 2.83 -21.58 -11.86
CA MET A 64 3.61 -20.96 -12.93
C MET A 64 5.06 -20.83 -12.51
N THR A 65 5.97 -21.43 -13.27
CA THR A 65 7.43 -21.27 -13.13
C THR A 65 7.93 -20.44 -14.31
N MET A 66 8.47 -19.26 -14.01
CA MET A 66 8.93 -18.25 -14.98
C MET A 66 10.44 -18.06 -14.84
N VAL A 67 11.16 -18.07 -15.95
CA VAL A 67 12.59 -17.76 -16.00
C VAL A 67 12.81 -16.45 -16.73
N PHE A 68 13.29 -15.44 -16.02
CA PHE A 68 13.62 -14.13 -16.56
C PHE A 68 15.12 -14.05 -16.86
N ASP A 69 15.46 -13.54 -18.03
CA ASP A 69 16.84 -13.41 -18.53
C ASP A 69 17.18 -11.94 -18.70
N ASN A 70 18.13 -11.45 -17.91
CA ASN A 70 18.60 -10.07 -17.95
C ASN A 70 19.74 -9.95 -18.96
N LYS A 71 19.48 -9.23 -20.06
CA LYS A 71 20.45 -9.03 -21.16
C LYS A 71 21.38 -7.84 -20.93
N THR A 72 21.29 -7.17 -19.79
CA THR A 72 22.13 -6.03 -19.46
C THR A 72 23.38 -6.46 -18.68
N ASN A 73 24.38 -5.59 -18.66
CA ASN A 73 25.64 -5.81 -17.95
C ASN A 73 25.60 -5.34 -16.48
N ARG A 74 24.41 -5.10 -15.93
CA ARG A 74 24.22 -4.72 -14.53
C ARG A 74 23.08 -5.52 -13.91
N ASP A 75 23.12 -5.64 -12.59
CA ASP A 75 22.01 -6.18 -11.82
C ASP A 75 20.83 -5.21 -11.90
N LEU A 76 19.62 -5.74 -12.03
CA LEU A 76 18.39 -4.96 -12.12
C LEU A 76 17.42 -5.38 -11.02
N GLU A 77 16.55 -4.46 -10.61
CA GLU A 77 15.39 -4.80 -9.79
C GLU A 77 14.15 -4.99 -10.68
N GLY A 78 13.41 -6.07 -10.44
CA GLY A 78 12.18 -6.38 -11.13
C GLY A 78 10.98 -6.43 -10.19
N GLU A 79 9.90 -5.76 -10.55
CA GLU A 79 8.59 -5.88 -9.91
C GLU A 79 7.65 -6.66 -10.84
N LEU A 80 7.32 -7.90 -10.48
CA LEU A 80 6.36 -8.73 -11.21
C LEU A 80 4.99 -8.57 -10.56
N THR A 81 4.06 -7.95 -11.28
CA THR A 81 2.67 -7.79 -10.88
C THR A 81 1.77 -8.69 -11.69
N PHE A 82 0.82 -9.35 -11.02
CA PHE A 82 -0.20 -10.16 -11.67
C PHE A 82 -1.57 -9.88 -11.04
N PRO A 83 -2.51 -9.31 -11.80
CA PRO A 83 -3.87 -9.09 -11.32
C PRO A 83 -4.58 -10.44 -11.24
N MET A 84 -5.21 -10.71 -10.10
CA MET A 84 -5.95 -11.95 -9.89
C MET A 84 -7.45 -11.71 -9.93
N PRO A 85 -8.24 -12.59 -10.56
CA PRO A 85 -9.69 -12.49 -10.56
C PRO A 85 -10.27 -12.76 -9.16
N GLU A 86 -11.52 -12.36 -8.99
CA GLU A 86 -12.27 -12.61 -7.76
C GLU A 86 -12.25 -14.09 -7.34
N GLY A 87 -12.00 -14.36 -6.05
CA GLY A 87 -12.02 -15.72 -5.50
C GLY A 87 -10.73 -16.52 -5.74
N VAL A 88 -9.63 -15.83 -6.07
CA VAL A 88 -8.29 -16.42 -6.15
C VAL A 88 -7.53 -16.23 -4.84
N SER A 89 -6.87 -17.30 -4.39
CA SER A 89 -5.94 -17.30 -3.27
C SER A 89 -4.55 -17.68 -3.74
N VAL A 90 -3.54 -16.90 -3.34
CA VAL A 90 -2.14 -17.20 -3.63
C VAL A 90 -1.52 -17.92 -2.43
N SER A 91 -0.88 -19.05 -2.71
CA SER A 91 -0.51 -19.99 -1.64
C SER A 91 0.82 -20.70 -1.83
N GLY A 92 1.59 -20.31 -2.84
CA GLY A 92 2.96 -20.77 -3.02
C GLY A 92 3.81 -19.74 -3.74
N TYR A 93 5.02 -19.57 -3.25
CA TYR A 93 6.05 -18.75 -3.84
C TYR A 93 7.38 -19.46 -3.70
N ALA A 94 8.22 -19.41 -4.73
CA ALA A 94 9.58 -19.92 -4.65
C ALA A 94 10.49 -19.13 -5.58
N LEU A 95 11.74 -18.97 -5.16
CA LEU A 95 12.78 -18.26 -5.90
C LEU A 95 14.00 -19.16 -6.02
N ASP A 96 14.72 -19.11 -7.13
CA ASP A 96 16.00 -19.81 -7.25
C ASP A 96 17.10 -19.12 -6.46
N ILE A 97 17.68 -19.88 -5.53
CA ILE A 97 18.83 -19.50 -4.73
C ILE A 97 19.91 -20.55 -4.97
N ASN A 98 21.10 -20.11 -5.42
CA ASN A 98 22.24 -21.01 -5.67
C ASN A 98 21.90 -22.20 -6.59
N GLY A 99 21.08 -21.94 -7.62
CA GLY A 99 20.66 -22.94 -8.62
C GLY A 99 19.59 -23.93 -8.14
N LYS A 100 19.01 -23.74 -6.95
CA LYS A 100 17.92 -24.55 -6.41
C LYS A 100 16.70 -23.69 -6.11
N LEU A 101 15.51 -24.18 -6.47
CA LEU A 101 14.26 -23.48 -6.19
C LEU A 101 13.90 -23.62 -4.70
N ARG A 102 13.99 -22.53 -3.95
CA ARG A 102 13.69 -22.49 -2.51
C ARG A 102 12.27 -22.00 -2.27
N GLN A 103 11.50 -22.77 -1.50
CA GLN A 103 10.15 -22.39 -1.12
C GLN A 103 10.17 -21.24 -0.13
N ALA A 104 9.25 -20.30 -0.34
CA ALA A 104 9.02 -19.19 0.55
C ALA A 104 8.32 -19.64 1.84
N VAL A 105 8.55 -18.89 2.90
CA VAL A 105 7.88 -19.06 4.19
C VAL A 105 6.97 -17.88 4.47
N PRO A 106 5.85 -18.08 5.16
CA PRO A 106 4.93 -17.00 5.45
C PRO A 106 5.39 -16.16 6.62
N VAL A 107 5.19 -14.85 6.51
CA VAL A 107 5.55 -13.84 7.50
C VAL A 107 4.44 -12.80 7.61
N ASP A 108 4.45 -12.02 8.69
CA ASP A 108 3.67 -10.77 8.73
C ASP A 108 4.08 -9.86 7.57
N LYS A 109 3.12 -9.18 6.94
CA LYS A 109 3.35 -8.35 5.74
C LYS A 109 4.37 -7.25 6.00
N ASN A 110 4.20 -6.53 7.11
CA ASN A 110 5.08 -5.42 7.46
C ASN A 110 6.49 -5.95 7.78
N LYS A 111 6.57 -7.06 8.53
CA LYS A 111 7.85 -7.72 8.79
C LYS A 111 8.54 -8.21 7.51
N GLY A 112 7.79 -8.77 6.57
CA GLY A 112 8.31 -9.21 5.27
C GLY A 112 8.90 -8.05 4.46
N THR A 113 8.20 -6.92 4.42
CA THR A 113 8.69 -5.68 3.78
C THR A 113 9.97 -5.17 4.46
N GLU A 114 9.99 -5.08 5.80
CA GLU A 114 11.17 -4.64 6.56
C GLU A 114 12.39 -5.51 6.24
N VAL A 115 12.23 -6.83 6.31
CA VAL A 115 13.31 -7.79 6.09
C VAL A 115 13.80 -7.73 4.64
N PHE A 116 12.91 -7.66 3.66
CA PHE A 116 13.29 -7.54 2.26
C PHE A 116 14.16 -6.30 2.01
N GLU A 117 13.70 -5.12 2.46
CA GLU A 117 14.42 -3.86 2.25
C GLU A 117 15.78 -3.86 3.00
N SER A 118 15.85 -4.42 4.20
CA SER A 118 17.10 -4.54 4.98
C SER A 118 18.13 -5.53 4.39
N ILE A 119 17.68 -6.49 3.58
CA ILE A 119 18.54 -7.46 2.89
C ILE A 119 19.01 -6.90 1.54
N GLU A 120 18.13 -6.18 0.83
CA GLU A 120 18.43 -5.53 -0.45
C GLU A 120 19.63 -4.58 -0.34
N THR A 121 19.72 -3.80 0.75
CA THR A 121 20.86 -2.90 1.01
C THR A 121 22.20 -3.63 1.12
N ARG A 122 22.19 -4.91 1.51
CA ARG A 122 23.39 -5.78 1.58
C ARG A 122 23.70 -6.50 0.27
N ARG A 123 22.93 -6.25 -0.80
CA ARG A 123 23.03 -6.89 -2.12
C ARG A 123 22.92 -8.43 -2.08
N ILE A 124 22.08 -8.94 -1.19
CA ILE A 124 21.72 -10.36 -1.08
C ILE A 124 20.46 -10.61 -1.94
N ASP A 125 20.11 -11.88 -2.20
CA ASP A 125 18.99 -12.30 -3.05
C ASP A 125 17.68 -12.61 -2.27
N PRO A 126 16.88 -11.63 -1.80
CA PRO A 126 15.56 -11.93 -1.24
C PRO A 126 14.47 -11.97 -2.32
N GLY A 127 13.42 -12.73 -2.04
CA GLY A 127 12.17 -12.67 -2.78
C GLY A 127 11.01 -12.39 -1.83
N LEU A 128 10.12 -11.47 -2.20
CA LEU A 128 8.96 -11.11 -1.38
C LEU A 128 7.70 -11.08 -2.25
N LEU A 129 6.72 -11.91 -1.93
CA LEU A 129 5.40 -11.92 -2.57
C LEU A 129 4.33 -11.44 -1.59
N GLU A 130 3.55 -10.45 -2.03
CA GLU A 130 2.54 -9.77 -1.19
C GLU A 130 1.24 -9.51 -1.96
N LYS A 131 0.17 -9.32 -1.20
CA LYS A 131 -1.09 -8.74 -1.69
C LYS A 131 -1.07 -7.23 -1.47
N VAL A 132 -1.33 -6.45 -2.52
CA VAL A 132 -1.51 -4.98 -2.44
C VAL A 132 -3.02 -4.63 -2.42
N GLU A 133 -3.42 -3.37 -2.18
CA GLU A 133 -4.86 -3.03 -2.21
C GLU A 133 -5.51 -3.45 -3.55
N GLY A 134 -6.77 -3.86 -3.47
CA GLY A 134 -7.43 -4.60 -4.53
C GLY A 134 -7.11 -6.10 -4.48
N ASN A 135 -7.33 -6.79 -5.60
CA ASN A 135 -6.99 -8.21 -5.75
C ASN A 135 -5.75 -8.41 -6.62
N ASN A 136 -4.73 -7.59 -6.37
CA ASN A 136 -3.47 -7.62 -7.09
C ASN A 136 -2.39 -8.22 -6.18
N PHE A 137 -1.51 -9.01 -6.79
CA PHE A 137 -0.36 -9.57 -6.12
C PHE A 137 0.90 -9.10 -6.81
N ARG A 138 1.92 -8.84 -6.00
CA ARG A 138 3.19 -8.29 -6.43
C ARG A 138 4.30 -9.12 -5.82
N THR A 139 5.26 -9.53 -6.65
CA THR A 139 6.56 -9.98 -6.15
C THR A 139 7.67 -9.02 -6.55
N ARG A 140 8.52 -8.68 -5.59
CA ARG A 140 9.76 -7.94 -5.81
C ARG A 140 10.92 -8.94 -5.89
N ILE A 141 11.70 -8.80 -6.95
CA ILE A 141 12.79 -9.71 -7.29
C ILE A 141 14.05 -8.87 -7.41
N TYR A 142 14.97 -9.07 -6.47
CA TYR A 142 16.29 -8.48 -6.51
C TYR A 142 17.34 -9.51 -6.09
N PRO A 143 18.51 -9.53 -6.76
CA PRO A 143 18.80 -8.95 -8.07
C PRO A 143 18.23 -9.82 -9.20
N LEU A 144 17.93 -9.22 -10.34
CA LEU A 144 17.96 -9.88 -11.65
C LEU A 144 19.41 -9.80 -12.15
N PRO A 145 20.21 -10.88 -12.05
CA PRO A 145 21.66 -10.81 -12.20
C PRO A 145 22.09 -10.38 -13.60
N ALA A 146 23.14 -9.57 -13.71
CA ALA A 146 23.73 -9.12 -14.97
C ALA A 146 24.09 -10.30 -15.89
N ASN A 147 23.63 -10.28 -17.14
CA ASN A 147 23.78 -11.38 -18.11
C ASN A 147 23.36 -12.75 -17.54
N GLY A 148 22.45 -12.77 -16.58
CA GLY A 148 22.05 -13.93 -15.82
C GLY A 148 20.56 -14.20 -15.91
N LYS A 149 20.15 -15.31 -15.28
CA LYS A 149 18.75 -15.75 -15.22
C LYS A 149 18.27 -15.77 -13.77
N ARG A 150 16.97 -15.55 -13.59
CA ARG A 150 16.27 -15.71 -12.32
C ARG A 150 14.97 -16.48 -12.52
N THR A 151 14.72 -17.46 -11.68
CA THR A 151 13.56 -18.37 -11.73
C THR A 151 12.60 -18.06 -10.59
N VAL A 152 11.36 -17.77 -10.94
CA VAL A 152 10.30 -17.43 -10.00
C VAL A 152 9.15 -18.42 -10.18
N GLN A 153 8.68 -19.03 -9.09
CA GLN A 153 7.50 -19.88 -9.09
C GLN A 153 6.39 -19.26 -8.25
N ILE A 154 5.18 -19.22 -8.80
CA ILE A 154 3.98 -18.75 -8.09
C ILE A 154 2.90 -19.82 -8.23
N SER A 155 2.22 -20.11 -7.13
CA SER A 155 1.09 -21.04 -7.08
C SER A 155 -0.15 -20.35 -6.52
N TYR A 156 -1.28 -20.53 -7.18
CA TYR A 156 -2.57 -19.98 -6.77
C TYR A 156 -3.71 -20.96 -7.01
N SER A 157 -4.78 -20.84 -6.23
CA SER A 157 -6.03 -21.60 -6.39
C SER A 157 -7.19 -20.66 -6.69
N GLU A 158 -8.13 -21.12 -7.51
CA GLU A 158 -9.32 -20.38 -7.87
C GLU A 158 -10.59 -21.24 -7.76
N ASN A 159 -11.69 -20.61 -7.36
CA ASN A 159 -13.03 -21.22 -7.38
C ASN A 159 -13.72 -20.97 -8.74
N LEU A 160 -13.92 -22.04 -9.51
CA LEU A 160 -14.60 -22.02 -10.79
C LEU A 160 -16.13 -21.99 -10.62
N THR A 161 -16.78 -21.01 -11.25
CA THR A 161 -18.24 -20.86 -11.21
C THR A 161 -18.90 -21.53 -12.40
N ILE A 162 -20.14 -22.03 -12.21
CA ILE A 162 -20.94 -22.61 -13.29
C ILE A 162 -21.64 -21.48 -14.05
N THR A 163 -21.59 -21.53 -15.38
CA THR A 163 -22.28 -20.58 -16.25
C THR A 163 -23.62 -21.13 -16.73
N SER A 164 -24.38 -20.34 -17.49
CA SER A 164 -25.73 -20.68 -17.94
C SER A 164 -25.82 -21.95 -18.81
N ASP A 165 -24.71 -22.39 -19.40
CA ASP A 165 -24.63 -23.60 -20.23
C ASP A 165 -24.37 -24.89 -19.42
N GLN A 166 -24.41 -24.82 -18.10
CA GLN A 166 -24.07 -25.93 -17.20
C GLN A 166 -22.62 -26.44 -17.37
N ALA A 167 -21.69 -25.52 -17.62
CA ALA A 167 -20.26 -25.79 -17.57
C ALA A 167 -19.52 -24.78 -16.68
N ARG A 168 -18.37 -25.20 -16.16
CA ARG A 168 -17.38 -24.32 -15.52
C ARG A 168 -16.31 -23.94 -16.54
N TYR A 169 -15.76 -22.74 -16.40
CA TYR A 169 -14.72 -22.25 -17.28
C TYR A 169 -13.45 -21.90 -16.51
N TYR A 170 -12.33 -22.49 -16.92
CA TYR A 170 -11.00 -22.10 -16.46
C TYR A 170 -10.32 -21.28 -17.56
N HIS A 171 -9.78 -20.13 -17.18
CA HIS A 171 -9.18 -19.17 -18.10
C HIS A 171 -7.71 -18.93 -17.74
N LEU A 172 -6.82 -19.12 -18.70
CA LEU A 172 -5.39 -18.86 -18.51
C LEU A 172 -4.90 -17.92 -19.62
N PRO A 173 -4.48 -16.69 -19.26
CA PRO A 173 -3.97 -15.73 -20.24
C PRO A 173 -2.61 -16.18 -20.77
N LEU A 174 -2.50 -16.26 -22.09
CA LEU A 174 -1.29 -16.72 -22.80
C LEU A 174 -0.94 -15.85 -24.01
N ASN A 175 -1.58 -14.70 -24.13
CA ASN A 175 -1.45 -13.74 -25.23
C ASN A 175 -0.19 -12.85 -25.10
N TYR A 176 0.98 -13.46 -24.85
CA TYR A 176 2.26 -12.75 -24.76
C TYR A 176 2.65 -12.13 -26.12
N SER A 177 2.98 -10.84 -26.13
CA SER A 177 3.41 -10.10 -27.33
C SER A 177 4.80 -10.51 -27.83
N SER A 178 5.70 -10.81 -26.89
CA SER A 178 7.07 -11.28 -27.12
C SER A 178 7.13 -12.81 -27.13
N PRO A 179 8.00 -13.41 -27.97
CA PRO A 179 8.18 -14.87 -27.99
C PRO A 179 8.85 -15.37 -26.70
N ILE A 180 8.42 -16.53 -26.22
CA ILE A 180 9.00 -17.26 -25.08
C ILE A 180 9.87 -18.39 -25.64
N GLU A 181 11.12 -18.50 -25.21
CA GLU A 181 12.08 -19.47 -25.77
C GLU A 181 11.63 -20.92 -25.54
N ASN A 182 11.25 -21.28 -24.31
CA ASN A 182 10.70 -22.58 -23.98
C ASN A 182 9.38 -22.45 -23.21
N PHE A 183 8.32 -23.04 -23.77
CA PHE A 183 7.00 -23.07 -23.18
C PHE A 183 6.56 -24.50 -22.89
N ALA A 184 6.06 -24.73 -21.68
CA ALA A 184 5.46 -25.98 -21.25
C ALA A 184 4.14 -25.72 -20.51
N LEU A 185 3.10 -26.43 -20.87
CA LEU A 185 1.79 -26.39 -20.22
C LEU A 185 1.33 -27.83 -19.98
N ASP A 186 1.06 -28.16 -18.72
CA ASP A 186 0.52 -29.44 -18.27
C ASP A 186 -0.79 -29.22 -17.54
N ILE A 187 -1.86 -29.91 -17.96
CA ILE A 187 -3.20 -29.79 -17.39
C ILE A 187 -3.66 -31.17 -16.93
N HIS A 188 -4.08 -31.27 -15.68
CA HIS A 188 -4.67 -32.47 -15.07
C HIS A 188 -6.06 -32.13 -14.54
N VAL A 189 -7.08 -32.85 -14.99
CA VAL A 189 -8.45 -32.74 -14.50
C VAL A 189 -8.83 -34.06 -13.84
N PHE A 190 -9.06 -34.04 -12.53
CA PHE A 190 -9.35 -35.22 -11.72
C PHE A 190 -10.85 -35.42 -11.50
N GLN A 191 -11.27 -36.70 -11.51
CA GLN A 191 -12.63 -37.13 -11.17
C GLN A 191 -13.75 -36.41 -11.92
N ASN A 192 -13.51 -36.01 -13.17
CA ASN A 192 -14.56 -35.42 -14.01
C ASN A 192 -15.24 -36.53 -14.81
N THR A 193 -16.57 -36.61 -14.73
CA THR A 193 -17.33 -37.66 -15.43
C THR A 193 -17.42 -37.36 -16.91
N ASP A 194 -17.70 -36.11 -17.27
CA ASP A 194 -17.75 -35.66 -18.66
C ASP A 194 -16.37 -35.22 -19.17
N LYS A 195 -16.15 -35.38 -20.47
CA LYS A 195 -14.89 -34.99 -21.12
C LYS A 195 -14.75 -33.46 -21.13
N PRO A 196 -13.67 -32.89 -20.57
CA PRO A 196 -13.35 -31.47 -20.73
C PRO A 196 -13.07 -31.11 -22.18
N ASP A 197 -13.37 -29.86 -22.56
CA ASP A 197 -13.12 -29.35 -23.91
C ASP A 197 -12.42 -27.99 -23.90
N PHE A 198 -11.71 -27.66 -24.97
CA PHE A 198 -11.06 -26.36 -25.13
C PHE A 198 -11.89 -25.47 -26.06
N THR A 199 -12.47 -24.40 -25.51
CA THR A 199 -13.19 -23.40 -26.32
C THR A 199 -12.25 -22.38 -26.94
N GLU A 200 -11.08 -22.17 -26.33
CA GLU A 200 -9.96 -21.44 -26.91
C GLU A 200 -8.66 -22.21 -26.68
N LYS A 201 -7.82 -22.26 -27.71
CA LYS A 201 -6.51 -22.93 -27.67
C LYS A 201 -5.42 -21.92 -28.01
N PRO A 202 -4.28 -21.95 -27.29
CA PRO A 202 -3.18 -21.02 -27.53
C PRO A 202 -2.60 -21.16 -28.94
N ASP A 203 -2.40 -22.37 -29.46
CA ASP A 203 -1.85 -22.61 -30.80
C ASP A 203 -2.66 -23.63 -31.63
N GLY A 204 -3.79 -24.09 -31.09
CA GLY A 204 -4.66 -25.08 -31.71
C GLY A 204 -4.28 -26.55 -31.48
N SER A 205 -3.07 -26.85 -31.01
CA SER A 205 -2.55 -28.24 -30.95
C SER A 205 -2.92 -29.03 -29.69
N LEU A 206 -3.38 -28.35 -28.64
CA LEU A 206 -3.72 -28.95 -27.35
C LEU A 206 -4.93 -29.92 -27.46
N ALA A 207 -4.81 -31.11 -26.86
CA ALA A 207 -5.86 -32.12 -26.79
C ALA A 207 -5.77 -32.97 -25.52
N PHE A 208 -6.92 -33.41 -25.00
CA PHE A 208 -6.98 -34.29 -23.84
C PHE A 208 -6.78 -35.77 -24.21
N SER A 209 -5.97 -36.44 -23.41
CA SER A 209 -5.94 -37.90 -23.25
C SER A 209 -6.68 -38.29 -21.97
N GLN A 210 -7.32 -39.45 -21.95
CA GLN A 210 -8.13 -39.92 -20.82
C GLN A 210 -7.53 -41.20 -20.22
N HIS A 211 -7.49 -41.25 -18.89
CA HIS A 211 -7.20 -42.47 -18.14
C HIS A 211 -8.17 -42.57 -16.95
N ASN A 212 -9.10 -43.53 -16.99
CA ASN A 212 -10.24 -43.63 -16.08
C ASN A 212 -11.10 -42.34 -16.09
N SER A 213 -11.34 -41.73 -14.92
CA SER A 213 -12.07 -40.45 -14.79
C SER A 213 -11.14 -39.23 -14.71
N ASN A 214 -9.88 -39.40 -15.14
CA ASN A 214 -8.87 -38.35 -15.15
C ASN A 214 -8.49 -38.00 -16.59
N TYR A 215 -8.37 -36.70 -16.86
CA TYR A 215 -7.99 -36.17 -18.17
C TYR A 215 -6.67 -35.41 -18.07
N THR A 216 -5.78 -35.62 -19.04
CA THR A 216 -4.50 -34.92 -19.11
C THR A 216 -4.29 -34.29 -20.48
N ALA A 217 -3.74 -33.09 -20.51
CA ALA A 217 -3.31 -32.42 -21.75
C ALA A 217 -1.97 -31.73 -21.51
N SER A 218 -1.03 -31.90 -22.45
CA SER A 218 0.29 -31.28 -22.37
C SER A 218 0.64 -30.59 -23.69
N LEU A 219 1.39 -29.49 -23.59
CA LEU A 219 1.90 -28.73 -24.72
C LEU A 219 3.33 -28.27 -24.43
N HIS A 220 4.25 -28.64 -25.31
CA HIS A 220 5.64 -28.19 -25.28
C HIS A 220 5.99 -27.52 -26.60
N LYS A 221 6.52 -26.29 -26.53
CA LYS A 221 6.89 -25.50 -27.70
C LYS A 221 8.18 -24.74 -27.44
N GLN A 222 8.96 -24.57 -28.50
CA GLN A 222 10.06 -23.62 -28.56
C GLN A 222 9.63 -22.37 -29.31
N GLN A 223 10.14 -21.20 -28.92
CA GLN A 223 9.81 -19.90 -29.52
C GLN A 223 8.29 -19.67 -29.57
N PHE A 224 7.62 -20.00 -28.47
CA PHE A 224 6.17 -19.92 -28.35
C PHE A 224 5.71 -18.46 -28.37
N LYS A 225 4.77 -18.17 -29.25
CA LYS A 225 4.07 -16.89 -29.32
C LYS A 225 2.60 -17.16 -29.63
N SER A 226 1.70 -16.55 -28.86
CA SER A 226 0.27 -16.65 -29.13
C SER A 226 -0.41 -15.30 -29.01
N GLN A 227 -1.45 -15.11 -29.81
CA GLN A 227 -2.41 -14.00 -29.69
C GLN A 227 -3.74 -14.47 -29.07
N ARG A 228 -3.78 -15.74 -28.62
CA ARG A 228 -4.95 -16.41 -28.05
C ARG A 228 -4.64 -16.84 -26.63
N ASN A 229 -5.69 -16.95 -25.83
CA ASN A 229 -5.63 -17.49 -24.49
C ASN A 229 -5.91 -19.00 -24.50
N LEU A 230 -5.89 -19.61 -23.31
CA LEU A 230 -6.44 -20.93 -23.08
C LEU A 230 -7.76 -20.78 -22.32
N VAL A 231 -8.82 -21.35 -22.88
CA VAL A 231 -10.11 -21.46 -22.20
C VAL A 231 -10.54 -22.92 -22.19
N LEU A 232 -10.62 -23.48 -20.99
CA LEU A 232 -11.04 -24.84 -20.71
C LEU A 232 -12.48 -24.83 -20.21
N GLN A 233 -13.36 -25.52 -20.93
CA GLN A 233 -14.72 -25.80 -20.53
C GLN A 233 -14.76 -27.16 -19.82
N LEU A 234 -15.34 -27.17 -18.62
CA LEU A 234 -15.55 -28.35 -17.79
C LEU A 234 -17.07 -28.59 -17.70
N PRO A 235 -17.63 -29.50 -18.52
CA PRO A 235 -19.04 -29.85 -18.42
C PRO A 235 -19.32 -30.48 -17.07
N THR A 236 -20.45 -30.13 -16.44
CA THR A 236 -20.73 -30.56 -15.06
C THR A 236 -21.74 -31.70 -14.94
N GLY A 237 -22.31 -32.20 -16.04
CA GLY A 237 -23.33 -33.27 -16.05
C GLY A 237 -24.53 -33.03 -15.12
N ASN A 238 -25.45 -33.99 -15.04
CA ASN A 238 -26.56 -34.01 -14.06
C ASN A 238 -26.20 -34.79 -12.78
N LYS A 239 -24.91 -35.01 -12.47
CA LYS A 239 -24.47 -35.75 -11.28
C LYS A 239 -23.85 -34.80 -10.26
N GLU A 240 -24.74 -34.44 -9.37
CA GLU A 240 -24.73 -33.39 -8.37
C GLU A 240 -24.02 -33.84 -7.10
N ALA A 241 -23.09 -33.01 -6.62
CA ALA A 241 -22.36 -33.14 -5.37
C ALA A 241 -21.33 -34.28 -5.23
N SER A 242 -20.09 -33.89 -4.95
CA SER A 242 -18.98 -34.77 -4.60
C SER A 242 -18.22 -34.18 -3.42
N GLY A 243 -17.69 -35.02 -2.55
CA GLY A 243 -16.86 -34.55 -1.44
C GLY A 243 -15.60 -35.39 -1.26
N LEU A 244 -14.55 -34.72 -0.80
CA LEU A 244 -13.29 -35.32 -0.36
C LEU A 244 -13.11 -35.11 1.14
N PHE A 245 -12.39 -36.02 1.79
CA PHE A 245 -11.89 -35.83 3.14
C PHE A 245 -10.44 -36.32 3.30
N GLN A 246 -9.71 -35.69 4.21
CA GLN A 246 -8.37 -36.06 4.61
C GLN A 246 -8.31 -36.17 6.14
N GLU A 247 -7.96 -37.34 6.65
CA GLU A 247 -7.81 -37.58 8.09
C GLU A 247 -6.52 -36.95 8.63
N ASN A 248 -6.61 -36.38 9.83
CA ASN A 248 -5.50 -35.83 10.60
C ASN A 248 -5.01 -36.85 11.65
N GLY A 249 -3.81 -36.63 12.17
CA GLY A 249 -3.19 -37.53 13.16
C GLY A 249 -3.96 -37.65 14.49
N ASP A 250 -4.81 -36.67 14.81
CA ASP A 250 -5.68 -36.64 15.99
C ASP A 250 -7.09 -37.21 15.75
N LYS A 251 -7.34 -37.78 14.55
CA LYS A 251 -8.64 -38.27 14.06
C LYS A 251 -9.66 -37.19 13.72
N SER A 252 -9.33 -35.90 13.80
CA SER A 252 -10.09 -34.89 13.08
C SER A 252 -9.91 -35.10 11.57
N PHE A 253 -10.72 -34.46 10.74
CA PHE A 253 -10.53 -34.52 9.29
C PHE A 253 -10.91 -33.20 8.62
N TYR A 254 -10.17 -32.81 7.58
CA TYR A 254 -10.57 -31.74 6.68
C TYR A 254 -11.46 -32.32 5.59
N PHE A 255 -12.43 -31.54 5.12
CA PHE A 255 -13.24 -31.93 3.97
C PHE A 255 -13.45 -30.78 2.99
N LEU A 256 -13.74 -31.14 1.74
CA LEU A 256 -14.24 -30.26 0.69
C LEU A 256 -15.47 -30.93 0.09
N ALA A 257 -16.60 -30.23 0.02
CA ALA A 257 -17.82 -30.72 -0.59
C ALA A 257 -18.32 -29.73 -1.66
N ASN A 258 -18.52 -30.23 -2.88
CA ASN A 258 -19.21 -29.50 -3.94
C ASN A 258 -20.71 -29.70 -3.81
N VAL A 259 -21.49 -28.64 -3.92
CA VAL A 259 -22.96 -28.66 -3.79
C VAL A 259 -23.59 -28.18 -5.07
N THR A 260 -24.62 -28.89 -5.49
CA THR A 260 -25.54 -28.46 -6.55
C THR A 260 -26.95 -28.48 -5.97
N ALA A 261 -27.50 -27.31 -5.71
CA ALA A 261 -28.89 -27.11 -5.34
C ALA A 261 -29.77 -27.16 -6.60
N ASN A 262 -30.99 -27.65 -6.41
CA ASN A 262 -31.96 -27.72 -7.50
C ASN A 262 -32.33 -26.30 -7.90
N ALA A 263 -32.44 -26.05 -9.20
CA ALA A 263 -32.93 -24.78 -9.72
C ALA A 263 -34.38 -24.55 -9.30
N THR A 264 -34.60 -23.95 -8.13
CA THR A 264 -35.88 -23.31 -7.80
C THR A 264 -36.06 -22.12 -8.74
N LYS A 265 -37.28 -21.88 -9.22
CA LYS A 265 -37.57 -20.68 -10.04
C LYS A 265 -37.10 -19.47 -9.25
N SER A 266 -36.06 -18.81 -9.75
CA SER A 266 -35.46 -17.70 -9.02
C SER A 266 -36.49 -16.59 -8.84
N THR A 267 -36.71 -16.19 -7.59
CA THR A 267 -37.64 -15.11 -7.26
C THR A 267 -37.06 -13.81 -7.81
N GLN A 268 -37.78 -13.17 -8.73
CA GLN A 268 -37.36 -11.88 -9.26
C GLN A 268 -37.54 -10.78 -8.23
N LYS A 269 -36.52 -9.92 -8.13
CA LYS A 269 -36.54 -8.72 -7.29
C LYS A 269 -37.48 -7.67 -7.90
N LYS A 270 -38.25 -7.01 -7.05
CA LYS A 270 -39.03 -5.81 -7.41
C LYS A 270 -38.25 -4.55 -7.02
N TRP A 271 -37.90 -3.72 -7.99
CA TRP A 271 -37.05 -2.53 -7.77
C TRP A 271 -37.82 -1.27 -7.31
N GLY A 272 -39.13 -1.24 -7.51
CA GLY A 272 -39.96 -0.05 -7.25
C GLY A 272 -39.84 1.00 -8.37
N HIS A 273 -40.16 2.26 -8.06
CA HIS A 273 -40.22 3.37 -9.02
C HIS A 273 -39.05 4.36 -8.91
N SER A 274 -38.11 4.13 -7.99
CA SER A 274 -36.97 5.02 -7.74
C SER A 274 -35.71 4.22 -7.42
N ILE A 275 -34.58 4.63 -7.99
CA ILE A 275 -33.26 4.05 -7.73
C ILE A 275 -32.20 5.15 -7.57
N GLY A 276 -31.23 4.91 -6.72
CA GLY A 276 -30.05 5.76 -6.60
C GLY A 276 -28.91 5.12 -7.37
N ILE A 277 -28.19 5.90 -8.17
CA ILE A 277 -26.94 5.45 -8.78
C ILE A 277 -25.82 6.24 -8.12
N ILE A 278 -24.87 5.54 -7.52
CA ILE A 278 -23.64 6.11 -7.01
C ILE A 278 -22.57 5.78 -8.05
N TRP A 279 -22.02 6.82 -8.66
CA TRP A 279 -21.02 6.71 -9.70
C TRP A 279 -19.69 7.20 -9.20
N ASP A 280 -18.75 6.27 -9.04
CA ASP A 280 -17.38 6.60 -8.69
C ASP A 280 -16.64 7.18 -9.89
N ARG A 281 -16.19 8.42 -9.72
CA ARG A 281 -15.45 9.23 -10.69
C ARG A 281 -14.03 9.54 -10.22
N SER A 282 -13.46 8.74 -9.33
CA SER A 282 -12.04 8.83 -8.95
C SER A 282 -11.10 8.48 -10.13
N LEU A 283 -9.82 8.77 -9.99
CA LEU A 283 -8.83 8.44 -11.00
C LEU A 283 -8.60 6.92 -11.11
N SER A 284 -8.60 6.18 -9.99
CA SER A 284 -8.50 4.71 -9.97
C SER A 284 -9.59 4.04 -10.82
N SER A 285 -10.77 4.66 -10.79
CA SER A 285 -11.99 4.25 -11.46
C SER A 285 -12.01 4.50 -12.99
N LYS A 286 -10.99 5.18 -13.53
CA LYS A 286 -10.93 5.56 -14.96
C LYS A 286 -10.86 4.36 -15.92
N ASN A 287 -10.27 3.25 -15.49
CA ASN A 287 -10.02 2.07 -16.34
C ASN A 287 -11.16 1.05 -16.31
N ARG A 288 -12.30 1.36 -15.68
CA ARG A 288 -13.51 0.52 -15.72
C ARG A 288 -14.05 0.41 -17.16
N ASP A 289 -14.68 -0.72 -17.49
CA ASP A 289 -15.37 -0.92 -18.76
C ASP A 289 -16.76 -0.26 -18.72
N ILE A 290 -16.75 1.06 -18.95
CA ILE A 290 -17.96 1.89 -18.89
C ILE A 290 -19.00 1.44 -19.92
N GLU A 291 -18.59 1.01 -21.13
CA GLU A 291 -19.56 0.56 -22.13
C GLU A 291 -20.29 -0.71 -21.65
N LYS A 292 -19.61 -1.62 -20.95
CA LYS A 292 -20.23 -2.81 -20.36
C LYS A 292 -21.17 -2.47 -19.19
N GLU A 293 -20.81 -1.49 -18.36
CA GLU A 293 -21.67 -0.97 -17.29
C GLU A 293 -22.94 -0.31 -17.87
N LEU A 294 -22.82 0.49 -18.93
CA LEU A 294 -23.96 1.10 -19.61
C LEU A 294 -24.83 0.04 -20.29
N ALA A 295 -24.25 -1.04 -20.84
CA ALA A 295 -25.01 -2.15 -21.41
C ALA A 295 -25.81 -2.93 -20.35
N LEU A 296 -25.29 -3.06 -19.12
CA LEU A 296 -26.06 -3.58 -17.99
C LEU A 296 -27.24 -2.66 -17.65
N LEU A 297 -27.03 -1.35 -17.62
CA LEU A 297 -28.09 -0.36 -17.41
C LEU A 297 -29.14 -0.35 -18.54
N ASP A 298 -28.73 -0.56 -19.79
CA ASP A 298 -29.65 -0.72 -20.93
C ASP A 298 -30.63 -1.88 -20.70
N LEU A 299 -30.12 -3.04 -20.24
CA LEU A 299 -30.97 -4.19 -19.86
C LEU A 299 -31.85 -3.86 -18.65
N PHE A 300 -31.28 -3.18 -17.65
CA PHE A 300 -31.98 -2.80 -16.42
C PHE A 300 -33.20 -1.91 -16.68
N PHE A 301 -33.03 -0.83 -17.44
CA PHE A 301 -34.10 0.13 -17.72
C PHE A 301 -35.10 -0.37 -18.76
N LYS A 302 -34.73 -1.32 -19.62
CA LYS A 302 -35.68 -1.98 -20.52
C LYS A 302 -36.78 -2.73 -19.76
N GLU A 303 -36.40 -3.44 -18.69
CA GLU A 303 -37.32 -4.22 -17.85
C GLU A 303 -37.94 -3.39 -16.71
N ASN A 304 -37.35 -2.23 -16.40
CA ASN A 304 -37.91 -1.26 -15.47
C ASN A 304 -38.16 0.09 -16.18
N PRO A 305 -39.16 0.16 -17.07
CA PRO A 305 -39.27 1.23 -18.07
C PRO A 305 -39.67 2.60 -17.52
N ASN A 306 -40.16 2.70 -16.28
CA ASN A 306 -40.59 3.96 -15.70
C ASN A 306 -40.00 4.11 -14.30
N MET A 307 -38.97 4.95 -14.17
CA MET A 307 -38.20 5.08 -12.94
C MET A 307 -37.59 6.46 -12.77
N THR A 308 -37.58 6.96 -11.54
CA THR A 308 -36.76 8.12 -11.15
C THR A 308 -35.36 7.64 -10.75
N VAL A 309 -34.32 8.23 -11.33
CA VAL A 309 -32.93 7.92 -11.00
C VAL A 309 -32.30 9.12 -10.31
N ASP A 310 -31.84 8.95 -9.08
CA ASP A 310 -31.06 9.97 -8.38
C ASP A 310 -29.56 9.64 -8.49
N LEU A 311 -28.80 10.44 -9.24
CA LEU A 311 -27.37 10.20 -9.48
C LEU A 311 -26.53 10.95 -8.44
N GLY A 312 -25.72 10.22 -7.68
CA GLY A 312 -24.66 10.74 -6.82
C GLY A 312 -23.29 10.48 -7.45
N LEU A 313 -22.39 11.46 -7.37
CA LEU A 313 -21.02 11.38 -7.87
C LEU A 313 -20.06 11.30 -6.69
N LEU A 314 -19.19 10.29 -6.72
CA LEU A 314 -18.23 10.00 -5.67
C LEU A 314 -16.80 10.30 -6.16
N ASP A 315 -16.10 11.11 -5.38
CA ASP A 315 -14.65 11.30 -5.39
C ASP A 315 -14.19 11.31 -3.91
N ILE A 316 -13.27 12.20 -3.52
CA ILE A 316 -13.03 12.53 -2.11
C ILE A 316 -14.23 13.20 -1.42
N ARG A 317 -15.31 13.48 -2.16
CA ARG A 317 -16.61 13.97 -1.71
C ARG A 317 -17.71 13.10 -2.30
N PHE A 318 -18.90 13.20 -1.73
CA PHE A 318 -20.12 12.66 -2.32
C PHE A 318 -21.11 13.78 -2.59
N VAL A 319 -21.35 14.06 -3.87
CA VAL A 319 -22.20 15.18 -4.30
C VAL A 319 -23.35 14.70 -5.19
N LYS A 320 -24.50 15.35 -5.08
CA LYS A 320 -25.63 15.09 -5.98
C LYS A 320 -25.28 15.59 -7.38
N GLY A 321 -25.38 14.70 -8.37
CA GLY A 321 -25.30 15.05 -9.79
C GLY A 321 -26.63 15.64 -10.24
N HIS A 322 -27.48 14.81 -10.83
CA HIS A 322 -28.83 15.19 -11.24
C HIS A 322 -29.84 14.07 -11.01
N THR A 323 -31.11 14.44 -10.93
CA THR A 323 -32.22 13.48 -10.93
C THR A 323 -32.76 13.34 -12.35
N PHE A 324 -32.80 12.11 -12.85
CA PHE A 324 -33.25 11.77 -14.19
C PHE A 324 -34.57 11.02 -14.17
N GLN A 325 -35.32 11.11 -15.26
CA GLN A 325 -36.58 10.40 -15.43
C GLN A 325 -36.47 9.42 -16.60
N VAL A 326 -36.52 8.13 -16.28
CA VAL A 326 -36.59 7.06 -17.29
C VAL A 326 -38.05 6.88 -17.67
N ARG A 327 -38.35 6.97 -18.97
CA ARG A 327 -39.70 6.83 -19.52
C ARG A 327 -39.70 5.84 -20.65
N GLN A 328 -40.57 4.82 -20.56
CA GLN A 328 -40.64 3.74 -21.55
C GLN A 328 -39.26 3.09 -21.84
N GLY A 329 -38.40 3.01 -20.83
CA GLY A 329 -37.04 2.47 -20.92
C GLY A 329 -36.01 3.42 -21.55
N ASN A 330 -36.39 4.63 -21.96
CA ASN A 330 -35.46 5.63 -22.46
C ASN A 330 -34.76 6.34 -21.30
N TRP A 331 -33.43 6.20 -21.22
CA TRP A 331 -32.55 6.79 -20.22
C TRP A 331 -31.38 7.57 -20.86
N ASN A 332 -31.52 8.00 -22.13
CA ASN A 332 -30.45 8.62 -22.90
C ASN A 332 -29.84 9.86 -22.23
N ASP A 333 -30.63 10.65 -21.51
CA ASP A 333 -30.13 11.83 -20.80
C ASP A 333 -29.12 11.44 -19.71
N LEU A 334 -29.43 10.40 -18.93
CA LEU A 334 -28.52 9.83 -17.94
C LEU A 334 -27.30 9.19 -18.61
N LYS A 335 -27.49 8.44 -19.70
CA LYS A 335 -26.41 7.79 -20.46
C LYS A 335 -25.39 8.81 -20.97
N ASN A 336 -25.86 9.89 -21.59
CA ASN A 336 -25.02 10.96 -22.11
C ASN A 336 -24.32 11.74 -20.99
N TYR A 337 -25.01 11.96 -19.86
CA TYR A 337 -24.41 12.58 -18.68
C TYR A 337 -23.24 11.74 -18.16
N ILE A 338 -23.43 10.42 -17.97
CA ILE A 338 -22.38 9.52 -17.48
C ILE A 338 -21.17 9.50 -18.43
N LYS A 339 -21.38 9.45 -19.75
CA LYS A 339 -20.29 9.48 -20.74
C LYS A 339 -19.48 10.80 -20.73
N GLY A 340 -20.06 11.87 -20.19
CA GLY A 340 -19.41 13.18 -20.07
C GLY A 340 -18.73 13.41 -18.72
N ILE A 341 -18.72 12.44 -17.81
CA ILE A 341 -18.09 12.59 -16.49
C ILE A 341 -16.57 12.56 -16.64
N ASP A 342 -15.91 13.59 -16.11
CA ASP A 342 -14.47 13.61 -15.90
C ASP A 342 -14.11 12.82 -14.64
N TYR A 343 -13.08 11.97 -14.74
CA TYR A 343 -12.55 11.15 -13.65
C TYR A 343 -11.32 11.82 -13.07
N ASP A 344 -11.25 12.08 -11.77
CA ASP A 344 -10.15 12.80 -11.12
C ASP A 344 -10.09 12.60 -9.60
N GLY A 345 -8.90 12.80 -9.04
CA GLY A 345 -8.64 12.65 -7.60
C GLY A 345 -8.75 11.22 -7.07
N GLY A 346 -8.58 11.06 -5.76
CA GLY A 346 -8.80 9.80 -5.06
C GLY A 346 -10.27 9.64 -4.62
N THR A 347 -10.51 8.66 -3.74
CA THR A 347 -11.86 8.29 -3.31
C THR A 347 -12.00 8.24 -1.79
N ASP A 348 -13.09 8.77 -1.25
CA ASP A 348 -13.48 8.60 0.17
C ASP A 348 -14.91 8.06 0.29
N TYR A 349 -15.02 6.75 0.54
CA TYR A 349 -16.33 6.08 0.70
C TYR A 349 -17.11 6.57 1.93
N SER A 350 -16.43 7.10 2.95
CA SER A 350 -17.06 7.61 4.17
C SER A 350 -17.92 8.84 3.91
N GLN A 351 -17.73 9.50 2.76
CA GLN A 351 -18.60 10.59 2.31
C GLN A 351 -19.96 10.10 1.78
N ILE A 352 -20.11 8.81 1.46
CA ILE A 352 -21.40 8.23 1.09
C ILE A 352 -22.28 8.17 2.33
N LYS A 353 -23.07 9.24 2.50
CA LYS A 353 -23.96 9.47 3.64
C LYS A 353 -25.40 9.61 3.17
N THR A 354 -26.34 9.34 4.08
CA THR A 354 -27.76 9.60 3.86
C THR A 354 -28.02 11.09 3.60
N GLY A 355 -28.97 11.40 2.72
CA GLY A 355 -29.42 12.77 2.44
C GLY A 355 -28.86 13.44 1.17
N VAL A 356 -27.73 12.96 0.62
CA VAL A 356 -27.19 13.50 -0.66
C VAL A 356 -28.05 13.05 -1.85
N ILE A 357 -28.34 11.75 -1.90
CA ILE A 357 -29.33 11.15 -2.80
C ILE A 357 -30.30 10.31 -1.97
N GLN A 358 -31.52 10.14 -2.46
CA GLN A 358 -32.56 9.38 -1.76
C GLN A 358 -33.21 8.36 -2.68
N ALA A 359 -33.04 7.08 -2.36
CA ALA A 359 -33.68 5.99 -3.07
C ALA A 359 -33.88 4.75 -2.20
N ASN A 360 -34.80 3.89 -2.61
CA ASN A 360 -35.12 2.63 -1.94
C ASN A 360 -34.11 1.51 -2.24
N ASN A 361 -33.28 1.68 -3.27
CA ASN A 361 -32.18 0.79 -3.63
C ASN A 361 -31.08 1.63 -4.28
N TYR A 362 -29.83 1.24 -4.08
CA TYR A 362 -28.67 1.90 -4.67
C TYR A 362 -27.88 0.94 -5.56
N LEU A 363 -27.44 1.43 -6.72
CA LEU A 363 -26.41 0.80 -7.55
C LEU A 363 -25.10 1.59 -7.37
N LEU A 364 -24.08 0.99 -6.79
CA LEU A 364 -22.75 1.57 -6.62
C LEU A 364 -21.82 1.04 -7.72
N PHE A 365 -21.43 1.89 -8.67
CA PHE A 365 -20.45 1.57 -9.72
C PHE A 365 -19.08 2.06 -9.29
N SER A 366 -18.18 1.13 -8.94
CA SER A 366 -16.84 1.45 -8.44
C SER A 366 -15.87 0.26 -8.55
N ASP A 367 -14.57 0.53 -8.45
CA ASP A 367 -13.49 -0.45 -8.28
C ASP A 367 -13.25 -0.85 -6.81
N GLY A 368 -13.94 -0.26 -5.83
CA GLY A 368 -13.76 -0.67 -4.43
C GLY A 368 -12.63 0.04 -3.68
N LEU A 369 -11.85 0.91 -4.33
CA LEU A 369 -10.67 1.52 -3.75
C LEU A 369 -11.00 2.86 -3.06
N SER A 370 -10.89 2.89 -1.73
CA SER A 370 -11.00 4.12 -0.92
C SER A 370 -9.60 4.61 -0.53
N THR A 371 -9.00 5.38 -1.43
CA THR A 371 -7.60 5.82 -1.35
C THR A 371 -7.39 7.06 -0.47
N PHE A 372 -8.43 7.88 -0.29
CA PHE A 372 -8.37 9.14 0.45
C PHE A 372 -9.40 9.23 1.58
N GLY A 373 -9.88 8.08 2.08
CA GLY A 373 -10.72 8.01 3.27
C GLY A 373 -11.13 6.59 3.63
N GLN A 374 -12.01 6.44 4.62
CA GLN A 374 -12.39 5.11 5.12
C GLN A 374 -13.28 4.37 4.12
N SER A 375 -13.06 3.07 3.93
CA SER A 375 -13.85 2.20 3.03
C SER A 375 -15.27 1.86 3.55
N LYS A 376 -15.84 2.65 4.45
CA LYS A 376 -17.16 2.43 5.06
C LYS A 376 -18.17 3.38 4.43
N ILE A 377 -19.38 2.92 4.16
CA ILE A 377 -20.50 3.76 3.71
C ILE A 377 -21.60 3.81 4.79
N ASN A 378 -22.41 4.86 4.75
CA ASN A 378 -23.57 5.01 5.63
C ASN A 378 -24.85 5.27 4.81
N LEU A 379 -25.59 4.20 4.52
CA LEU A 379 -26.88 4.22 3.81
C LEU A 379 -27.86 3.24 4.48
N ASP A 380 -29.14 3.62 4.53
CA ASP A 380 -30.18 2.80 5.18
C ASP A 380 -30.78 1.71 4.28
N ASN A 381 -30.67 1.89 2.96
CA ASN A 381 -31.35 1.04 1.98
C ASN A 381 -30.38 0.12 1.23
N PRO A 382 -30.89 -0.93 0.55
CA PRO A 382 -30.02 -1.91 -0.07
C PRO A 382 -29.02 -1.35 -1.09
N VAL A 383 -27.77 -1.80 -1.03
CA VAL A 383 -26.67 -1.36 -1.92
C VAL A 383 -26.14 -2.52 -2.74
N TYR A 384 -26.28 -2.40 -4.06
CA TYR A 384 -25.77 -3.34 -5.05
C TYR A 384 -24.48 -2.78 -5.63
N CYS A 385 -23.36 -3.46 -5.42
CA CYS A 385 -22.06 -3.02 -5.94
C CYS A 385 -21.85 -3.60 -7.34
N ILE A 386 -21.39 -2.79 -8.28
CA ILE A 386 -21.07 -3.18 -9.65
C ILE A 386 -19.63 -2.77 -9.91
N THR A 387 -18.82 -3.73 -10.35
CA THR A 387 -17.46 -3.48 -10.82
C THR A 387 -17.25 -4.11 -12.18
N SER A 388 -16.44 -3.47 -13.02
CA SER A 388 -15.99 -3.97 -14.31
C SER A 388 -14.46 -4.02 -14.45
N SER A 389 -13.72 -3.78 -13.35
CA SER A 389 -12.25 -3.76 -13.34
C SER A 389 -11.65 -4.99 -12.65
N ASN A 390 -10.63 -5.60 -13.27
CA ASN A 390 -9.94 -6.79 -12.75
C ASN A 390 -9.16 -6.52 -11.45
N GLY A 391 -8.73 -5.28 -11.20
CA GLY A 391 -7.93 -4.88 -10.04
C GLY A 391 -8.73 -4.41 -8.84
N SER A 392 -10.05 -4.57 -8.85
CA SER A 392 -10.96 -4.04 -7.83
C SER A 392 -10.72 -4.64 -6.42
N ASP A 393 -11.03 -3.89 -5.37
CA ASP A 393 -11.17 -4.46 -4.01
C ASP A 393 -12.54 -5.13 -3.87
N TYR A 394 -12.61 -6.37 -4.38
CA TYR A 394 -13.81 -7.20 -4.28
C TYR A 394 -14.22 -7.46 -2.83
N GLY A 395 -13.28 -7.47 -1.88
CA GLY A 395 -13.58 -7.69 -0.47
C GLY A 395 -14.39 -6.53 0.11
N VAL A 396 -13.97 -5.29 -0.13
CA VAL A 396 -14.70 -4.08 0.28
C VAL A 396 -16.08 -4.02 -0.40
N LEU A 397 -16.16 -4.26 -1.72
CA LEU A 397 -17.45 -4.23 -2.42
C LEU A 397 -18.42 -5.32 -1.95
N LYS A 398 -17.92 -6.52 -1.63
CA LYS A 398 -18.72 -7.59 -1.00
C LYS A 398 -19.18 -7.19 0.40
N GLN A 399 -18.28 -6.68 1.23
CA GLN A 399 -18.60 -6.23 2.58
C GLN A 399 -19.69 -5.16 2.57
N ILE A 400 -19.56 -4.15 1.71
CA ILE A 400 -20.56 -3.09 1.53
C ILE A 400 -21.91 -3.70 1.13
N SER A 401 -21.94 -4.50 0.07
CA SER A 401 -23.20 -5.05 -0.42
C SER A 401 -23.88 -5.98 0.59
N GLN A 402 -23.13 -6.83 1.30
CA GLN A 402 -23.69 -7.73 2.33
C GLN A 402 -24.20 -6.96 3.56
N LYS A 403 -23.44 -5.99 4.06
CA LYS A 403 -23.85 -5.15 5.20
C LYS A 403 -25.15 -4.40 4.89
N HIS A 404 -25.34 -4.01 3.64
CA HIS A 404 -26.51 -3.31 3.15
C HIS A 404 -27.44 -4.22 2.31
N LEU A 405 -27.59 -5.51 2.65
CA LEU A 405 -28.63 -6.40 2.09
C LEU A 405 -28.74 -6.43 0.54
N GLY A 406 -27.66 -6.13 -0.15
CA GLY A 406 -27.51 -6.21 -1.60
C GLY A 406 -26.54 -7.32 -2.00
N LYS A 407 -25.99 -7.19 -3.21
CA LYS A 407 -24.97 -8.12 -3.72
C LYS A 407 -23.97 -7.39 -4.60
N MET A 408 -22.80 -7.98 -4.76
CA MET A 408 -21.79 -7.52 -5.70
C MET A 408 -21.97 -8.22 -7.06
N ILE A 409 -21.86 -7.46 -8.14
CA ILE A 409 -21.88 -7.91 -9.53
C ILE A 409 -20.53 -7.59 -10.16
N ASN A 410 -19.80 -8.62 -10.57
CA ASN A 410 -18.51 -8.49 -11.22
C ASN A 410 -18.66 -8.66 -12.74
N LEU A 411 -18.75 -7.53 -13.45
CA LEU A 411 -18.79 -7.46 -14.90
C LEU A 411 -17.45 -7.76 -15.54
N ALA A 412 -16.31 -7.76 -14.85
CA ALA A 412 -15.03 -8.14 -15.46
C ALA A 412 -15.06 -9.62 -15.90
N ASN A 413 -15.73 -10.48 -15.13
CA ASN A 413 -15.78 -11.93 -15.35
C ASN A 413 -17.14 -12.46 -15.82
N THR A 414 -18.17 -11.61 -15.92
CA THR A 414 -19.54 -12.02 -16.24
C THR A 414 -20.04 -11.33 -17.52
N SER A 415 -20.93 -11.98 -18.29
CA SER A 415 -21.62 -11.30 -19.41
C SER A 415 -22.65 -10.28 -18.89
N THR A 416 -23.02 -9.27 -19.68
CA THR A 416 -24.02 -8.27 -19.27
C THR A 416 -25.39 -8.88 -18.99
N THR A 417 -25.80 -9.86 -19.80
CA THR A 417 -27.06 -10.59 -19.61
C THR A 417 -27.07 -11.41 -18.33
N GLU A 418 -26.00 -12.15 -18.05
CA GLU A 418 -25.89 -12.94 -16.82
C GLU A 418 -25.78 -12.03 -15.59
N ALA A 419 -25.03 -10.94 -15.67
CA ALA A 419 -24.96 -9.92 -14.62
C ALA A 419 -26.33 -9.29 -14.35
N TYR A 420 -27.10 -8.98 -15.40
CA TYR A 420 -28.47 -8.51 -15.28
C TYR A 420 -29.35 -9.55 -14.57
N HIS A 421 -29.27 -10.82 -14.94
CA HIS A 421 -30.01 -11.88 -14.25
C HIS A 421 -29.62 -11.96 -12.78
N LYS A 422 -28.31 -12.05 -12.45
CA LYS A 422 -27.82 -12.09 -11.06
C LYS A 422 -28.29 -10.88 -10.25
N LEU A 423 -28.27 -9.68 -10.83
CA LEU A 423 -28.73 -8.45 -10.18
C LEU A 423 -30.24 -8.52 -9.84
N ASN A 424 -31.05 -9.12 -10.70
CA ASN A 424 -32.51 -9.18 -10.58
C ASN A 424 -33.06 -10.41 -9.85
N THR A 425 -32.22 -11.31 -9.37
CA THR A 425 -32.64 -12.52 -8.66
C THR A 425 -32.43 -12.39 -7.15
N ILE A 426 -33.26 -13.05 -6.34
CA ILE A 426 -32.95 -13.28 -4.93
C ILE A 426 -32.02 -14.49 -4.84
N ASP A 427 -30.92 -14.37 -4.09
CA ASP A 427 -29.94 -15.44 -3.93
C ASP A 427 -30.46 -16.54 -3.00
N LEU A 428 -29.97 -17.76 -3.19
CA LEU A 428 -30.16 -18.82 -2.22
C LEU A 428 -29.30 -18.52 -0.99
N ILE A 429 -29.70 -19.02 0.16
CA ILE A 429 -28.98 -18.88 1.43
C ILE A 429 -28.52 -20.26 1.86
N TYR A 430 -27.25 -20.37 2.25
CA TYR A 430 -26.74 -21.57 2.92
C TYR A 430 -27.28 -21.60 4.37
N LEU A 431 -28.09 -22.59 4.69
CA LEU A 431 -28.81 -22.69 5.97
C LEU A 431 -28.10 -23.58 7.01
N GLY A 432 -27.01 -24.25 6.62
CA GLY A 432 -26.19 -25.11 7.47
C GLY A 432 -26.12 -26.55 6.98
N ILE A 433 -25.62 -27.45 7.83
CA ILE A 433 -25.62 -28.90 7.62
C ILE A 433 -26.43 -29.59 8.72
N LYS A 434 -27.01 -30.77 8.43
CA LYS A 434 -27.75 -31.55 9.45
C LYS A 434 -26.82 -32.12 10.52
N GLU A 435 -25.67 -32.62 10.12
CA GLU A 435 -24.67 -33.28 10.96
C GLU A 435 -23.82 -32.27 11.76
N LYS A 436 -24.38 -31.12 12.14
CA LYS A 436 -23.64 -29.97 12.73
C LYS A 436 -22.80 -30.33 13.97
N ASN A 437 -23.17 -31.36 14.72
CA ASN A 437 -22.48 -31.75 15.96
C ASN A 437 -21.17 -32.48 15.67
N ASP A 438 -21.06 -33.09 14.48
CA ASP A 438 -19.89 -33.85 14.02
C ASP A 438 -18.79 -32.96 13.45
N PHE A 439 -19.05 -31.66 13.30
CA PHE A 439 -18.12 -30.66 12.81
C PHE A 439 -17.77 -29.62 13.87
N GLU A 440 -16.55 -29.11 13.81
CA GLU A 440 -16.10 -27.97 14.60
C GLU A 440 -16.47 -26.67 13.88
N GLU A 441 -16.16 -26.61 12.58
CA GLU A 441 -16.45 -25.46 11.74
C GLU A 441 -16.70 -25.86 10.29
N VAL A 442 -17.55 -25.08 9.62
CA VAL A 442 -17.93 -25.27 8.21
C VAL A 442 -18.10 -23.91 7.56
N TYR A 443 -17.48 -23.73 6.40
CA TYR A 443 -17.52 -22.51 5.60
C TYR A 443 -18.09 -22.80 4.20
N PRO A 444 -18.85 -21.87 3.57
CA PRO A 444 -19.18 -20.54 4.07
C PRO A 444 -20.06 -20.59 5.32
N GLN A 445 -20.12 -19.50 6.09
CA GLN A 445 -20.90 -19.46 7.32
C GLN A 445 -22.40 -19.56 7.04
N LYS A 446 -23.17 -20.11 7.97
CA LYS A 446 -24.64 -20.13 7.89
C LYS A 446 -25.18 -18.72 7.68
N GLY A 447 -26.10 -18.55 6.73
CA GLY A 447 -26.66 -17.26 6.34
C GLY A 447 -25.97 -16.62 5.14
N THR A 448 -24.86 -17.20 4.66
CA THR A 448 -24.16 -16.70 3.46
C THR A 448 -25.03 -16.89 2.21
N PRO A 449 -25.21 -15.84 1.39
CA PRO A 449 -25.78 -15.98 0.06
C PRO A 449 -24.92 -16.90 -0.81
N VAL A 450 -25.52 -17.90 -1.43
CA VAL A 450 -24.86 -18.88 -2.29
C VAL A 450 -25.56 -18.95 -3.64
N GLN A 451 -24.80 -19.30 -4.66
CA GLN A 451 -25.37 -19.69 -5.95
C GLN A 451 -25.93 -21.11 -5.86
N ALA A 452 -26.66 -21.54 -6.90
CA ALA A 452 -27.12 -22.92 -7.00
C ALA A 452 -25.95 -23.93 -6.93
N ASN A 453 -24.76 -23.53 -7.37
CA ASN A 453 -23.56 -24.33 -7.26
C ASN A 453 -22.51 -23.61 -6.42
N PHE A 454 -22.02 -24.27 -5.38
CA PHE A 454 -21.00 -23.72 -4.48
C PHE A 454 -20.20 -24.85 -3.81
N SER A 455 -19.11 -24.52 -3.12
CA SER A 455 -18.33 -25.50 -2.35
C SER A 455 -18.24 -25.13 -0.87
N LEU A 456 -18.31 -26.14 -0.01
CA LEU A 456 -18.06 -26.04 1.42
C LEU A 456 -16.73 -26.67 1.78
N ALA A 457 -16.08 -26.15 2.80
CA ALA A 457 -15.00 -26.84 3.48
C ALA A 457 -15.13 -26.67 4.99
N GLY A 458 -14.54 -27.58 5.75
CA GLY A 458 -14.64 -27.56 7.20
C GLY A 458 -13.75 -28.59 7.87
N VAL A 459 -13.82 -28.59 9.20
CA VAL A 459 -13.10 -29.53 10.07
C VAL A 459 -14.13 -30.38 10.81
N GLY A 460 -14.06 -31.69 10.59
CA GLY A 460 -14.86 -32.68 11.28
C GLY A 460 -14.13 -33.30 12.47
N LYS A 461 -14.88 -33.70 13.50
CA LYS A 461 -14.35 -34.21 14.77
C LYS A 461 -13.96 -35.69 14.74
N SER A 462 -14.56 -36.47 13.84
CA SER A 462 -14.30 -37.92 13.73
C SER A 462 -14.54 -38.47 12.33
N PRO A 463 -13.69 -39.38 11.81
CA PRO A 463 -13.68 -39.76 10.40
C PRO A 463 -14.78 -40.76 10.02
N GLY A 464 -15.64 -41.15 10.97
CA GLY A 464 -16.73 -42.10 10.74
C GLY A 464 -17.84 -41.57 9.82
N LEU A 465 -17.83 -40.26 9.52
CA LEU A 465 -18.85 -39.61 8.71
C LEU A 465 -18.57 -39.80 7.21
N LYS A 466 -19.36 -40.66 6.56
CA LYS A 466 -19.23 -40.93 5.11
C LYS A 466 -20.07 -40.02 4.22
N GLN A 467 -20.89 -39.16 4.82
CA GLN A 467 -21.86 -38.33 4.12
C GLN A 467 -22.17 -37.05 4.90
N ILE A 468 -22.39 -35.95 4.18
CA ILE A 468 -22.86 -34.66 4.73
C ILE A 468 -24.19 -34.30 4.07
N THR A 469 -25.15 -33.78 4.84
CA THR A 469 -26.41 -33.24 4.32
C THR A 469 -26.45 -31.73 4.45
N VAL A 470 -26.35 -31.04 3.32
CA VAL A 470 -26.35 -29.57 3.21
C VAL A 470 -27.78 -29.06 3.09
N LEU A 471 -28.09 -27.96 3.80
CA LEU A 471 -29.37 -27.26 3.79
C LEU A 471 -29.25 -25.94 3.03
N VAL A 472 -30.09 -25.74 2.02
CA VAL A 472 -30.09 -24.51 1.17
C VAL A 472 -31.52 -24.03 0.96
N GLY A 473 -31.78 -22.73 0.95
CA GLY A 473 -33.12 -22.20 0.65
C GLY A 473 -33.17 -20.69 0.59
N ASP A 474 -34.36 -20.13 0.35
CA ASP A 474 -34.60 -18.67 0.30
C ASP A 474 -35.00 -18.07 1.66
N GLY A 475 -35.02 -18.90 2.72
CA GLY A 475 -35.47 -18.53 4.06
C GLY A 475 -37.00 -18.41 4.23
N GLN A 476 -37.78 -18.56 3.16
CA GLN A 476 -39.24 -18.52 3.19
C GLN A 476 -39.86 -19.90 3.06
N GLN A 477 -39.24 -20.80 2.30
CA GLN A 477 -39.70 -22.17 2.06
C GLN A 477 -38.92 -23.19 2.89
N ALA A 478 -39.40 -24.44 2.90
CA ALA A 478 -38.67 -25.55 3.50
C ALA A 478 -37.29 -25.69 2.83
N PRO A 479 -36.20 -25.84 3.60
CA PRO A 479 -34.86 -26.01 3.05
C PRO A 479 -34.79 -27.21 2.10
N GLN A 480 -34.09 -27.04 0.98
CA GLN A 480 -33.63 -28.16 0.19
C GLN A 480 -32.53 -28.89 0.96
N GLU A 481 -32.62 -30.22 1.00
CA GLU A 481 -31.60 -31.09 1.55
C GLU A 481 -30.79 -31.74 0.43
N ILE A 482 -29.47 -31.64 0.51
CA ILE A 482 -28.55 -32.17 -0.51
C ILE A 482 -27.54 -33.07 0.19
N SER A 483 -27.61 -34.37 -0.05
CA SER A 483 -26.75 -35.35 0.60
C SER A 483 -25.53 -35.68 -0.28
N ILE A 484 -24.34 -35.59 0.31
CA ILE A 484 -23.05 -35.60 -0.40
C ILE A 484 -22.16 -36.67 0.21
N ALA A 485 -21.76 -37.66 -0.59
CA ALA A 485 -20.82 -38.68 -0.13
C ALA A 485 -19.40 -38.11 -0.07
N LEU A 486 -18.69 -38.39 1.03
CA LEU A 486 -17.27 -38.05 1.19
C LEU A 486 -16.40 -39.25 0.80
N GLN A 487 -15.43 -39.02 -0.06
CA GLN A 487 -14.42 -39.99 -0.48
C GLN A 487 -13.05 -39.60 0.09
N PRO A 488 -12.14 -40.55 0.37
CA PRO A 488 -10.80 -40.20 0.83
C PRO A 488 -10.03 -39.45 -0.27
N ASP A 489 -9.32 -38.39 0.11
CA ASP A 489 -8.34 -37.71 -0.73
C ASP A 489 -7.03 -38.51 -0.79
N HIS A 490 -6.37 -38.52 -1.96
CA HIS A 490 -5.09 -39.21 -2.16
C HIS A 490 -3.92 -38.23 -2.38
N GLY A 491 -4.08 -36.98 -1.94
CA GLY A 491 -3.08 -35.93 -2.06
C GLY A 491 -3.13 -35.17 -3.39
N GLU A 492 -4.22 -35.27 -4.15
CA GLU A 492 -4.41 -34.51 -5.39
C GLU A 492 -4.58 -33.00 -5.12
N ILE A 493 -5.10 -32.63 -3.95
CA ILE A 493 -5.33 -31.26 -3.55
C ILE A 493 -5.03 -31.05 -2.06
N ASP A 494 -4.72 -29.82 -1.67
CA ASP A 494 -4.45 -29.49 -0.26
C ASP A 494 -5.75 -29.06 0.43
N LEU A 495 -6.44 -30.02 1.05
CA LEU A 495 -7.72 -29.77 1.73
C LEU A 495 -7.57 -28.84 2.94
N GLN A 496 -6.43 -28.87 3.63
CA GLN A 496 -6.19 -28.00 4.78
C GLN A 496 -6.07 -26.55 4.32
N GLN A 497 -5.30 -26.31 3.26
CA GLN A 497 -5.14 -25.00 2.68
C GLN A 497 -6.46 -24.46 2.11
N ILE A 498 -7.27 -25.29 1.44
CA ILE A 498 -8.59 -24.88 0.93
C ILE A 498 -9.56 -24.50 2.06
N TRP A 499 -9.58 -25.28 3.14
CA TRP A 499 -10.37 -24.93 4.31
C TRP A 499 -9.94 -23.57 4.89
N ALA A 500 -8.63 -23.37 5.07
CA ALA A 500 -8.09 -22.12 5.60
C ALA A 500 -8.44 -20.93 4.70
N GLN A 501 -8.38 -21.10 3.37
CA GLN A 501 -8.82 -20.09 2.40
C GLN A 501 -10.29 -19.69 2.60
N LYS A 502 -11.20 -20.66 2.71
CA LYS A 502 -12.64 -20.39 2.93
C LYS A 502 -12.92 -19.74 4.29
N LYS A 503 -12.16 -20.11 5.32
CA LYS A 503 -12.24 -19.45 6.63
C LYS A 503 -11.78 -18.00 6.55
N ILE A 504 -10.62 -17.75 5.91
CA ILE A 504 -10.10 -16.39 5.69
C ILE A 504 -11.11 -15.57 4.88
N GLU A 505 -11.71 -16.11 3.81
CA GLU A 505 -12.75 -15.42 3.03
C GLU A 505 -13.96 -15.00 3.89
N ALA A 506 -14.37 -15.83 4.85
CA ALA A 506 -15.45 -15.50 5.77
C ALA A 506 -15.05 -14.42 6.79
N LEU A 507 -13.82 -14.49 7.31
CA LEU A 507 -13.28 -13.52 8.28
C LEU A 507 -13.01 -12.15 7.63
N ASP A 508 -12.58 -12.12 6.36
CA ASP A 508 -12.24 -10.89 5.61
C ASP A 508 -13.45 -9.95 5.44
N LEU A 509 -14.68 -10.46 5.53
CA LEU A 509 -15.91 -9.65 5.53
C LEU A 509 -15.95 -8.65 6.70
N GLN A 510 -15.30 -8.99 7.82
CA GLN A 510 -15.08 -8.13 8.97
C GLN A 510 -13.57 -8.05 9.26
N TYR A 511 -12.81 -7.73 8.22
CA TYR A 511 -11.34 -7.77 8.25
C TYR A 511 -10.71 -7.04 9.45
N GLU A 512 -11.18 -5.83 9.78
CA GLU A 512 -10.60 -5.05 10.88
C GLU A 512 -10.78 -5.76 12.25
N ASP A 513 -11.91 -6.44 12.46
CA ASP A 513 -12.20 -7.16 13.71
C ASP A 513 -11.45 -8.52 13.77
N ASN A 514 -11.18 -9.13 12.61
CA ASN A 514 -10.59 -10.47 12.49
C ASN A 514 -9.10 -10.46 12.06
N ARG A 515 -8.46 -9.28 12.08
CA ARG A 515 -7.12 -9.05 11.51
C ARG A 515 -6.07 -10.06 11.99
N GLU A 516 -6.02 -10.32 13.30
CA GLU A 516 -5.03 -11.20 13.94
C GLU A 516 -5.28 -12.69 13.64
N GLU A 517 -6.53 -13.11 13.58
CA GLU A 517 -6.87 -14.50 13.23
C GLU A 517 -6.55 -14.77 11.75
N ILE A 518 -6.86 -13.84 10.85
CA ILE A 518 -6.48 -13.91 9.42
C ILE A 518 -4.96 -14.02 9.28
N GLU A 519 -4.21 -13.22 10.03
CA GLU A 519 -2.75 -13.23 10.01
C GLU A 519 -2.18 -14.58 10.50
N THR A 520 -2.78 -15.14 11.56
CA THR A 520 -2.40 -16.44 12.12
C THR A 520 -2.65 -17.57 11.13
N LEU A 521 -3.84 -17.62 10.52
CA LEU A 521 -4.19 -18.61 9.50
C LEU A 521 -3.31 -18.48 8.26
N GLY A 522 -3.05 -17.25 7.80
CA GLY A 522 -2.15 -16.98 6.68
C GLY A 522 -0.75 -17.52 6.92
N LYS A 523 -0.20 -17.32 8.14
CA LYS A 523 1.09 -17.87 8.56
C LYS A 523 1.09 -19.39 8.70
N GLN A 524 0.05 -19.98 9.25
CA GLN A 524 0.00 -21.42 9.46
C GLN A 524 -0.12 -22.21 8.15
N PHE A 525 -0.88 -21.70 7.18
CA PHE A 525 -1.21 -22.42 5.93
C PHE A 525 -0.51 -21.89 4.68
N GLY A 526 0.42 -20.93 4.83
CA GLY A 526 1.20 -20.36 3.73
C GLY A 526 0.35 -19.57 2.74
N ILE A 527 -0.70 -18.88 3.22
CA ILE A 527 -1.63 -18.11 2.39
C ILE A 527 -1.26 -16.63 2.46
N VAL A 528 -1.14 -15.99 1.29
CA VAL A 528 -0.95 -14.54 1.18
C VAL A 528 -2.29 -13.86 1.43
N THR A 529 -2.36 -13.05 2.48
CA THR A 529 -3.57 -12.30 2.89
C THR A 529 -3.28 -10.79 2.86
N ARG A 530 -4.21 -9.96 3.35
CA ARG A 530 -3.94 -8.52 3.56
C ARG A 530 -2.81 -8.27 4.57
N ASN A 531 -2.51 -9.23 5.45
CA ASN A 531 -1.54 -9.09 6.57
C ASN A 531 -0.37 -10.08 6.49
N THR A 532 -0.32 -10.93 5.48
CA THR A 532 0.72 -11.96 5.37
C THR A 532 1.37 -11.92 4.00
N SER A 533 2.68 -12.09 3.99
CA SER A 533 3.51 -12.16 2.79
C SER A 533 4.28 -13.49 2.77
N LEU A 534 4.75 -13.90 1.61
CA LEU A 534 5.65 -15.05 1.45
C LEU A 534 7.05 -14.53 1.14
N ILE A 535 8.05 -14.92 1.94
CA ILE A 535 9.43 -14.46 1.82
C ILE A 535 10.40 -15.63 1.58
N VAL A 536 11.39 -15.41 0.71
CA VAL A 536 12.52 -16.31 0.49
C VAL A 536 13.79 -15.56 0.88
N LEU A 537 14.55 -16.12 1.82
CA LEU A 537 15.87 -15.63 2.20
C LEU A 537 16.98 -16.57 1.73
N GLU A 538 18.17 -16.02 1.50
CA GLU A 538 19.33 -16.75 0.98
C GLU A 538 20.04 -17.58 2.06
N THR A 539 20.32 -16.98 3.23
CA THR A 539 21.18 -17.57 4.26
C THR A 539 20.37 -18.02 5.48
N THR A 540 20.83 -19.04 6.19
CA THR A 540 20.17 -19.50 7.44
C THR A 540 20.29 -18.45 8.54
N GLU A 541 21.41 -17.73 8.55
CA GLU A 541 21.73 -16.63 9.44
C GLU A 541 20.68 -15.51 9.35
N ASP A 542 20.23 -15.16 8.14
CA ASP A 542 19.18 -14.15 7.97
C ASP A 542 17.83 -14.62 8.57
N TYR A 543 17.50 -15.91 8.44
CA TYR A 543 16.31 -16.45 9.11
C TYR A 543 16.41 -16.33 10.62
N VAL A 544 17.57 -16.61 11.21
CA VAL A 544 17.80 -16.48 12.67
C VAL A 544 17.72 -15.02 13.09
N ARG A 545 18.47 -14.15 12.40
CA ARG A 545 18.56 -12.71 12.68
C ARG A 545 17.19 -12.02 12.71
N TYR A 546 16.30 -12.39 11.79
CA TYR A 546 14.97 -11.81 11.69
C TYR A 546 13.88 -12.62 12.40
N ALA A 547 14.25 -13.69 13.10
CA ALA A 547 13.35 -14.62 13.79
C ALA A 547 12.24 -15.18 12.87
N ILE A 548 12.61 -15.50 11.63
CA ILE A 548 11.72 -16.13 10.64
C ILE A 548 12.00 -17.62 10.62
N THR A 549 10.96 -18.45 10.78
CA THR A 549 11.13 -19.90 10.67
C THR A 549 11.44 -20.28 9.23
N PRO A 550 12.57 -20.96 8.95
CA PRO A 550 12.99 -21.25 7.58
C PRO A 550 12.23 -22.45 6.97
N PRO A 551 12.37 -22.69 5.65
CA PRO A 551 11.89 -23.93 5.04
C PRO A 551 12.56 -25.16 5.66
N ALA A 552 11.90 -26.31 5.53
CA ALA A 552 12.32 -27.58 6.15
C ALA A 552 13.78 -27.97 5.87
N GLU A 553 14.31 -27.59 4.70
CA GLU A 553 15.70 -27.87 4.30
C GLU A 553 16.76 -27.16 5.15
N LEU A 554 16.43 -26.01 5.78
CA LEU A 554 17.36 -25.23 6.63
C LEU A 554 17.04 -25.34 8.13
N LEU A 555 15.93 -26.01 8.49
CA LEU A 555 15.42 -26.02 9.87
C LEU A 555 16.40 -26.62 10.89
N SER A 556 17.18 -27.64 10.48
CA SER A 556 18.19 -28.26 11.35
C SER A 556 19.32 -27.29 11.70
N GLU A 557 19.83 -26.55 10.71
CA GLU A 557 20.90 -25.57 10.88
C GLU A 557 20.42 -24.34 11.65
N PHE A 558 19.21 -23.87 11.36
CA PHE A 558 18.56 -22.78 12.09
C PHE A 558 18.42 -23.08 13.58
N ASN A 559 17.97 -24.29 13.93
CA ASN A 559 17.87 -24.74 15.33
C ASN A 559 19.23 -24.87 16.02
N ARG A 560 20.32 -25.05 15.26
CA ARG A 560 21.69 -25.04 15.78
C ARG A 560 22.11 -23.60 16.11
N LEU A 561 21.94 -22.68 15.17
CA LEU A 561 22.30 -21.26 15.31
C LEU A 561 21.50 -20.53 16.40
N ILE A 562 20.18 -20.77 16.52
CA ILE A 562 19.37 -20.16 17.60
C ILE A 562 19.89 -20.49 19.01
N LYS A 563 20.45 -21.68 19.21
CA LYS A 563 21.00 -22.08 20.52
C LYS A 563 22.32 -21.37 20.84
N GLU A 564 23.01 -20.87 19.82
CA GLU A 564 24.27 -20.13 19.93
C GLU A 564 24.01 -18.61 20.10
N GLU A 565 22.90 -18.09 19.54
CA GLU A 565 22.60 -16.66 19.41
C GLU A 565 21.47 -16.19 20.35
N HIS A 566 21.69 -16.24 21.67
CA HIS A 566 20.72 -15.74 22.67
C HIS A 566 21.14 -14.36 23.23
N ILE A 567 20.17 -13.42 23.23
CA ILE A 567 20.17 -12.06 23.83
C ILE A 567 20.71 -10.94 22.90
N GLU A 568 19.90 -10.47 21.95
CA GLU A 568 20.11 -9.14 21.31
C GLU A 568 18.85 -8.25 21.33
N LYS A 569 17.66 -8.83 21.53
CA LYS A 569 16.39 -8.10 21.27
C LYS A 569 16.00 -7.09 22.36
N GLU A 570 16.39 -7.33 23.61
CA GLU A 570 16.11 -6.41 24.73
C GLU A 570 17.10 -5.23 24.79
N GLU A 571 18.32 -5.38 24.24
CA GLU A 571 19.37 -4.35 24.32
C GLU A 571 19.04 -3.11 23.48
N ARG A 572 18.52 -3.26 22.25
CA ARG A 572 18.26 -2.12 21.34
C ARG A 572 17.15 -1.18 21.83
N VAL A 573 16.14 -1.68 22.54
CA VAL A 573 15.09 -0.83 23.15
C VAL A 573 15.67 0.08 24.23
N ALA A 574 16.48 -0.50 25.11
CA ALA A 574 17.12 0.24 26.18
C ALA A 574 18.09 1.29 25.61
N ASP A 575 18.76 0.96 24.50
CA ASP A 575 19.75 1.83 23.88
C ASP A 575 19.15 3.15 23.35
N LEU A 576 18.08 3.15 22.55
CA LEU A 576 17.47 4.40 22.05
C LEU A 576 17.01 5.33 23.19
N LEU A 577 16.43 4.76 24.25
CA LEU A 577 16.02 5.53 25.42
C LEU A 577 17.21 6.11 26.18
N ASP A 578 18.31 5.37 26.29
CA ASP A 578 19.53 5.81 26.95
C ASP A 578 20.29 6.85 26.11
N GLN A 579 20.35 6.67 24.79
CA GLN A 579 20.86 7.67 23.86
C GLN A 579 20.07 8.99 23.96
N ALA A 580 18.74 8.92 23.99
CA ALA A 580 17.90 10.10 24.19
C ALA A 580 18.17 10.82 25.52
N GLN A 581 18.46 10.07 26.61
CA GLN A 581 18.86 10.66 27.89
C GLN A 581 20.21 11.38 27.79
N ASP A 582 21.17 10.81 27.07
CA ASP A 582 22.49 11.41 26.88
C ASP A 582 22.42 12.65 25.99
N ILE A 583 21.64 12.59 24.91
CA ILE A 583 21.35 13.74 24.04
C ILE A 583 20.65 14.85 24.83
N THR A 584 19.72 14.51 25.72
CA THR A 584 19.08 15.50 26.60
C THR A 584 20.12 16.26 27.45
N LYS A 585 21.12 15.57 28.00
CA LYS A 585 22.21 16.22 28.76
C LYS A 585 23.07 17.10 27.85
N GLN A 586 23.36 16.65 26.63
CA GLN A 586 24.14 17.44 25.66
C GLN A 586 23.40 18.72 25.27
N LEU A 587 22.11 18.64 24.97
CA LEU A 587 21.25 19.79 24.68
C LEU A 587 21.19 20.76 25.85
N GLN A 588 21.06 20.26 27.09
CA GLN A 588 21.12 21.12 28.29
C GLN A 588 22.48 21.82 28.43
N SER A 589 23.59 21.12 28.18
CA SER A 589 24.93 21.70 28.22
C SER A 589 25.13 22.79 27.17
N TRP A 590 24.74 22.50 25.92
CA TRP A 590 24.73 23.47 24.82
C TRP A 590 23.86 24.69 25.17
N TRP A 591 22.64 24.46 25.64
CA TRP A 591 21.71 25.54 25.98
C TRP A 591 22.24 26.40 27.14
N ASN A 592 22.92 25.81 28.12
CA ASN A 592 23.53 26.55 29.22
C ASN A 592 24.82 27.30 28.84
N THR A 593 25.39 27.05 27.66
CA THR A 593 26.59 27.72 27.18
C THR A 593 26.29 29.16 26.75
N ASP A 594 27.16 30.10 27.13
CA ASP A 594 27.08 31.51 26.72
C ASP A 594 28.01 31.75 25.52
N PHE A 595 27.42 31.82 24.33
CA PHE A 595 28.13 32.02 23.07
C PHE A 595 28.47 33.51 22.89
N GLN A 596 29.62 33.93 23.42
CA GLN A 596 30.11 35.31 23.34
C GLN A 596 30.82 35.61 22.01
N GLN A 597 30.51 36.77 21.42
CA GLN A 597 31.07 37.23 20.15
C GLN A 597 32.60 37.45 20.25
N LYS A 598 33.41 36.63 19.56
CA LYS A 598 34.79 37.01 19.25
C LYS A 598 34.77 38.08 18.16
N LYS A 599 35.11 39.33 18.47
CA LYS A 599 35.29 40.41 17.48
C LYS A 599 36.25 39.95 16.38
N LYS A 600 35.76 39.69 15.16
CA LYS A 600 36.60 39.58 13.97
C LYS A 600 37.05 40.98 13.56
N TYR A 601 38.33 41.27 13.77
CA TYR A 601 38.96 42.46 13.20
C TYR A 601 39.21 42.22 11.70
N PRO A 602 38.98 43.21 10.82
CA PRO A 602 39.25 43.05 9.40
C PRO A 602 40.73 42.70 9.19
N THR A 603 41.00 41.57 8.56
CA THR A 603 42.35 41.22 8.12
C THR A 603 42.78 42.17 7.02
N ARG A 604 43.94 42.80 7.18
CA ARG A 604 44.54 43.70 6.19
C ARG A 604 44.71 42.94 4.88
N LYS A 605 44.00 43.34 3.81
CA LYS A 605 44.27 42.85 2.44
C LYS A 605 45.74 43.12 2.12
N LYS A 606 46.58 42.07 2.13
CA LYS A 606 47.88 42.13 1.47
C LYS A 606 47.59 42.15 -0.04
N LEU A 607 47.79 43.30 -0.68
CA LEU A 607 48.00 43.32 -2.13
C LEU A 607 49.30 42.55 -2.39
N ILE A 608 49.19 41.33 -2.89
CA ILE A 608 50.27 40.70 -3.64
C ILE A 608 49.69 40.41 -5.01
N SER A 609 50.13 41.19 -5.99
CA SER A 609 49.94 40.91 -7.41
C SER A 609 50.94 39.84 -7.84
N ILE A 610 50.47 38.66 -8.23
CA ILE A 610 51.24 37.69 -9.02
C ILE A 610 50.33 37.18 -10.16
N PRO A 611 50.83 37.02 -11.40
CA PRO A 611 50.01 36.67 -12.54
C PRO A 611 49.53 35.21 -12.53
N GLU A 612 48.38 35.04 -13.16
CA GLU A 612 47.66 33.83 -13.54
C GLU A 612 48.56 32.63 -13.90
N LEU A 613 48.45 31.56 -13.10
CA LEU A 613 48.75 30.18 -13.48
C LEU A 613 48.08 29.21 -12.50
N ALA A 614 47.47 28.18 -13.09
CA ALA A 614 46.63 27.12 -12.54
C ALA A 614 46.91 26.68 -11.09
N VAL A 615 45.83 26.48 -10.32
CA VAL A 615 45.89 25.80 -9.02
C VAL A 615 44.74 24.80 -8.92
N ALA A 616 45.15 23.53 -8.82
CA ALA A 616 44.39 22.43 -8.26
C ALA A 616 44.19 22.66 -6.76
N GLU A 617 43.00 22.37 -6.24
CA GLU A 617 42.70 22.51 -4.80
C GLU A 617 43.42 21.43 -3.98
N GLU A 618 44.51 21.83 -3.33
CA GLU A 618 45.10 21.15 -2.19
C GLU A 618 44.54 21.74 -0.89
N MET A 619 44.11 20.85 0.01
CA MET A 619 43.69 21.15 1.37
C MET A 619 44.81 21.81 2.17
N ALA A 620 44.51 22.88 2.91
CA ALA A 620 45.39 23.40 3.95
C ALA A 620 44.63 23.74 5.24
N THR A 621 45.08 23.08 6.29
CA THR A 621 44.62 23.04 7.66
C THR A 621 44.91 24.33 8.43
N GLY A 622 43.98 24.76 9.29
CA GLY A 622 44.13 25.91 10.18
C GLY A 622 43.14 25.86 11.34
N VAL A 623 43.37 24.96 12.30
CA VAL A 623 42.56 24.80 13.51
C VAL A 623 43.04 25.77 14.61
N ALA A 624 42.11 26.53 15.19
CA ALA A 624 42.25 27.05 16.55
C ALA A 624 41.41 26.16 17.49
N PRO A 625 41.88 25.82 18.71
CA PRO A 625 41.23 24.81 19.52
C PRO A 625 39.92 25.36 20.09
N VAL A 626 38.81 24.78 19.67
CA VAL A 626 37.56 24.73 20.43
C VAL A 626 37.45 23.28 20.89
N THR A 627 37.14 23.07 22.17
CA THR A 627 36.98 21.75 22.79
C THR A 627 36.10 20.84 21.92
N PRO A 628 36.54 19.61 21.59
CA PRO A 628 35.72 18.70 20.81
C PRO A 628 34.49 18.26 21.62
N ILE A 629 33.32 18.29 20.99
CA ILE A 629 32.27 17.32 21.30
C ILE A 629 32.82 15.96 20.85
N PRO A 630 32.66 14.85 21.58
CA PRO A 630 33.18 13.57 21.14
C PRO A 630 32.45 13.14 19.87
N SER A 631 33.13 13.21 18.73
CA SER A 631 32.71 12.51 17.51
C SER A 631 32.93 11.00 17.73
N ARG A 632 31.85 10.22 17.73
CA ARG A 632 31.94 8.76 17.62
C ARG A 632 32.50 8.41 16.24
N PRO A 633 33.31 7.34 16.09
CA PRO A 633 33.69 6.84 14.79
C PRO A 633 32.47 6.23 14.10
N SER A 634 32.13 6.73 12.90
CA SER A 634 31.20 6.07 11.99
C SER A 634 31.77 4.72 11.59
N ALA A 635 31.05 3.64 11.89
CA ALA A 635 31.37 2.33 11.36
C ALA A 635 30.80 2.21 9.94
N SER A 636 31.68 2.31 8.95
CA SER A 636 31.45 1.72 7.62
C SER A 636 32.74 1.00 7.20
N PRO A 637 32.66 -0.27 6.76
CA PRO A 637 33.83 -1.01 6.33
C PRO A 637 34.25 -0.53 4.94
N ALA A 638 35.39 0.15 4.87
CA ALA A 638 36.11 0.33 3.62
C ALA A 638 36.58 -1.04 3.09
N ALA A 639 36.31 -1.29 1.81
CA ALA A 639 36.74 -2.49 1.10
C ALA A 639 38.27 -2.68 1.19
N THR A 640 38.71 -3.83 1.72
CA THR A 640 40.10 -4.28 1.62
C THR A 640 40.21 -5.62 0.90
N SER A 641 41.09 -5.62 -0.08
CA SER A 641 41.52 -6.73 -0.92
C SER A 641 42.08 -7.92 -0.14
N ARG A 642 41.72 -9.10 -0.63
CA ARG A 642 42.21 -10.45 -0.30
C ARG A 642 43.74 -10.53 -0.14
N ALA A 643 44.18 -11.06 0.99
CA ALA A 643 45.49 -11.69 1.16
C ALA A 643 45.32 -13.00 1.94
N GLU A 644 45.75 -14.11 1.32
CA GLU A 644 45.95 -15.42 1.96
C GLU A 644 47.12 -15.33 2.95
N GLU A 645 46.99 -15.91 4.15
CA GLU A 645 47.86 -17.01 4.60
C GLU A 645 47.59 -17.48 6.06
N LEU A 646 47.50 -18.82 6.18
CA LEU A 646 48.05 -19.72 7.20
C LEU A 646 47.48 -19.82 8.64
N ARG A 647 47.13 -21.08 8.93
CA ARG A 647 46.71 -21.75 10.18
C ARG A 647 47.73 -21.63 11.33
N SER A 648 47.24 -21.55 12.58
CA SER A 648 47.57 -22.55 13.64
C SER A 648 46.77 -22.38 14.96
N SER A 649 46.03 -23.44 15.32
CA SER A 649 45.91 -24.12 16.64
C SER A 649 45.60 -23.40 17.97
N ALA A 650 44.40 -23.74 18.51
CA ALA A 650 44.13 -24.42 19.80
C ALA A 650 44.08 -23.58 21.12
N PRO A 651 43.46 -24.08 22.22
CA PRO A 651 42.28 -23.45 22.83
C PRO A 651 42.50 -23.00 24.29
N ALA A 652 41.61 -22.15 24.81
CA ALA A 652 41.51 -21.87 26.24
C ALA A 652 40.08 -22.03 26.75
N SER A 653 40.00 -22.77 27.84
CA SER A 653 38.85 -23.44 28.43
C SER A 653 38.08 -22.56 29.43
N GLU A 654 36.77 -22.79 29.42
CA GLU A 654 35.81 -22.82 30.54
C GLU A 654 35.94 -21.82 31.70
N LYS A 655 34.84 -21.06 31.89
CA LYS A 655 34.19 -20.98 33.21
C LYS A 655 32.68 -20.75 33.08
N ARG A 656 31.93 -21.80 33.38
CA ARG A 656 30.48 -21.78 33.63
C ARG A 656 30.19 -21.00 34.91
N VAL A 657 29.28 -20.02 34.83
CA VAL A 657 28.49 -19.57 35.99
C VAL A 657 27.02 -19.67 35.60
N SER A 658 26.37 -20.65 36.20
CA SER A 658 24.93 -20.85 36.22
C SER A 658 24.28 -19.91 37.24
N ALA A 659 23.26 -19.16 36.83
CA ALA A 659 22.29 -18.57 37.74
C ALA A 659 20.89 -18.70 37.13
N GLU A 660 20.02 -19.34 37.91
CA GLU A 660 18.65 -19.70 37.58
C GLU A 660 17.70 -18.49 37.57
N GLY A 661 16.78 -18.55 36.62
CA GLY A 661 15.43 -18.01 36.56
C GLY A 661 14.92 -17.00 37.59
N ASN A 662 14.38 -15.90 37.07
CA ASN A 662 13.04 -15.48 37.47
C ASN A 662 12.32 -14.78 36.32
N SER A 663 11.31 -15.46 35.78
CA SER A 663 10.37 -14.97 34.79
C SER A 663 9.33 -14.06 35.47
N ASN A 664 9.21 -12.83 35.01
CA ASN A 664 8.01 -12.02 35.22
C ASN A 664 7.54 -11.48 33.88
N THR A 665 6.38 -11.99 33.49
CA THR A 665 5.60 -11.67 32.30
C THR A 665 5.13 -10.22 32.29
N ALA A 666 5.54 -9.43 31.29
CA ALA A 666 4.89 -8.18 30.93
C ALA A 666 3.92 -8.44 29.77
N LYS A 667 2.63 -8.24 30.04
CA LYS A 667 1.53 -8.31 29.06
C LYS A 667 1.67 -7.16 28.06
N ALA A 668 1.75 -7.49 26.79
CA ALA A 668 1.54 -6.54 25.70
C ALA A 668 0.11 -6.01 25.76
N VAL A 669 -0.03 -4.68 25.80
CA VAL A 669 -1.31 -3.97 25.76
C VAL A 669 -1.62 -3.71 24.28
N THR A 670 -2.51 -4.50 23.70
CA THR A 670 -3.19 -4.17 22.46
C THR A 670 -4.30 -3.15 22.79
N SER A 671 -4.11 -1.90 22.39
CA SER A 671 -5.18 -0.89 22.48
C SER A 671 -5.89 -0.79 21.14
N GLU A 672 -7.08 -1.39 21.07
CA GLU A 672 -8.10 -1.10 20.05
C GLU A 672 -8.49 0.39 20.13
N LEU A 673 -8.17 1.15 19.09
CA LEU A 673 -8.71 2.50 18.89
C LEU A 673 -9.93 2.41 17.97
N ALA A 674 -11.08 2.10 18.56
CA ALA A 674 -12.37 2.30 17.93
C ALA A 674 -12.68 3.80 17.88
N MET A 675 -12.75 4.38 16.68
CA MET A 675 -13.27 5.72 16.46
C MET A 675 -14.77 5.75 16.80
N ALA A 676 -15.09 6.20 18.01
CA ALA A 676 -16.45 6.60 18.37
C ALA A 676 -16.64 8.07 17.97
N ALA A 677 -17.50 8.29 16.97
CA ALA A 677 -18.02 9.60 16.62
C ALA A 677 -18.91 10.10 17.77
N SER A 678 -18.59 11.27 18.32
CA SER A 678 -19.56 12.08 19.07
C SER A 678 -19.63 13.45 18.43
N ASP A 679 -20.77 13.71 17.78
CA ASP A 679 -21.19 15.05 17.38
C ASP A 679 -21.33 15.96 18.61
N ASP A 680 -21.10 17.25 18.34
CA ASP A 680 -21.45 18.44 19.13
C ASP A 680 -20.51 18.82 20.30
N VAL A 681 -19.56 19.75 20.03
CA VAL A 681 -19.51 21.12 20.60
C VAL A 681 -18.59 21.97 19.70
N LEU A 682 -19.19 22.84 18.88
CA LEU A 682 -18.53 23.98 18.26
C LEU A 682 -18.26 25.04 19.35
N GLN A 683 -16.99 25.27 19.69
CA GLN A 683 -16.56 26.55 20.28
C GLN A 683 -15.21 26.98 19.71
N ASP A 684 -15.22 28.20 19.19
CA ASP A 684 -14.13 28.94 18.55
C ASP A 684 -12.79 28.84 19.29
N PHE A 685 -11.76 28.37 18.59
CA PHE A 685 -10.39 28.81 18.85
C PHE A 685 -10.00 29.83 17.80
N ALA A 686 -10.11 31.09 18.20
CA ALA A 686 -9.63 32.22 17.45
C ALA A 686 -8.11 32.08 17.18
N VAL A 687 -7.76 32.09 15.90
CA VAL A 687 -6.43 32.48 15.42
C VAL A 687 -6.13 33.85 16.02
N VAL A 688 -5.08 33.96 16.82
CA VAL A 688 -4.61 35.25 17.34
C VAL A 688 -4.03 36.05 16.18
N GLN A 689 -4.90 36.74 15.46
CA GLN A 689 -4.56 37.82 14.55
C GLN A 689 -4.37 39.06 15.43
N SER A 690 -3.15 39.57 15.50
CA SER A 690 -2.81 40.78 16.25
C SER A 690 -3.56 42.00 15.69
N LEU A 691 -4.61 42.43 16.39
CA LEU A 691 -5.25 43.73 16.19
C LEU A 691 -4.44 44.78 16.96
N GLU A 692 -3.71 45.62 16.23
CA GLU A 692 -3.19 46.89 16.76
C GLU A 692 -4.33 47.91 16.85
N GLU A 693 -4.94 48.05 18.02
CA GLU A 693 -5.75 49.25 18.34
C GLU A 693 -4.93 50.24 19.17
N ARG A 694 -4.88 51.48 18.66
CA ARG A 694 -4.24 52.64 19.29
C ARG A 694 -5.06 53.11 20.49
N VAL A 695 -4.46 53.10 21.68
CA VAL A 695 -4.90 53.95 22.80
C VAL A 695 -3.84 55.02 23.03
N ALA A 696 -4.26 56.27 22.90
CA ALA A 696 -3.42 57.44 23.06
C ALA A 696 -3.15 57.74 24.54
N GLY A 697 -1.88 57.94 24.87
CA GLY A 697 -1.46 58.74 26.03
C GLY A 697 -1.12 57.96 27.30
N ILE A 698 0.14 57.53 27.41
CA ILE A 698 1.02 57.68 28.58
C ILE A 698 2.42 57.24 28.14
N GLN A 699 3.39 58.16 28.19
CA GLN A 699 4.79 57.85 27.94
C GLN A 699 5.38 57.17 29.17
N THR A 700 5.71 55.89 29.05
CA THR A 700 6.66 55.22 29.94
C THR A 700 7.89 54.83 29.12
N THR A 701 8.98 55.58 29.32
CA THR A 701 10.30 55.29 28.80
C THR A 701 10.88 54.06 29.49
N SER A 702 10.84 52.91 28.81
CA SER A 702 11.64 51.73 29.12
C SER A 702 11.97 51.03 27.80
N SER A 703 13.06 51.45 27.18
CA SER A 703 13.56 50.86 25.92
C SER A 703 14.11 49.46 26.19
N ILE A 704 13.25 48.45 26.22
CA ILE A 704 13.67 47.07 25.97
C ILE A 704 13.66 46.91 24.46
N ASN A 705 14.84 46.86 23.85
CA ASN A 705 14.99 46.42 22.47
C ASN A 705 14.61 44.93 22.41
N SER A 706 13.33 44.60 22.27
CA SER A 706 12.89 43.24 21.98
C SER A 706 13.15 42.98 20.51
N ILE A 707 14.11 42.09 20.22
CA ILE A 707 14.36 41.63 18.86
C ILE A 707 13.13 40.84 18.40
N HIS A 708 12.46 41.28 17.34
CA HIS A 708 11.31 40.59 16.77
C HIS A 708 11.73 39.81 15.51
N GLY A 709 11.50 38.49 15.51
CA GLY A 709 11.77 37.60 14.39
C GLY A 709 10.58 37.51 13.44
N LYS A 710 10.85 37.59 12.13
CA LYS A 710 9.87 37.36 11.05
C LYS A 710 10.39 36.26 10.13
N ILE A 711 9.51 35.31 9.76
CA ILE A 711 9.80 34.27 8.77
C ILE A 711 9.33 34.74 7.38
N SER A 712 10.17 34.55 6.37
CA SER A 712 9.84 34.76 4.95
C SER A 712 10.15 33.50 4.17
N ILE A 713 9.21 33.03 3.35
CA ILE A 713 9.43 31.92 2.42
C ILE A 713 9.65 32.53 1.03
N PRO A 714 10.76 32.22 0.32
CA PRO A 714 10.97 32.70 -1.03
C PRO A 714 9.93 32.11 -1.97
N GLU A 715 9.55 32.87 -3.02
CA GLU A 715 8.71 32.33 -4.08
C GLU A 715 9.53 31.32 -4.89
N ILE A 716 9.18 30.04 -4.76
CA ILE A 716 9.80 28.96 -5.53
C ILE A 716 9.32 29.07 -6.97
N LYS A 717 10.27 29.15 -7.91
CA LYS A 717 9.96 29.33 -9.34
C LYS A 717 9.31 28.07 -9.92
N GLU A 718 8.08 28.25 -10.40
CA GLU A 718 7.26 27.26 -11.10
C GLU A 718 7.33 27.50 -12.62
N ASP A 719 8.47 27.17 -13.23
CA ASP A 719 8.78 27.43 -14.65
C ASP A 719 8.34 26.32 -15.61
N GLN A 720 7.64 25.31 -15.12
CA GLN A 720 7.19 24.16 -15.90
C GLN A 720 6.22 24.59 -17.02
N ALA A 721 6.44 24.07 -18.23
CA ALA A 721 5.66 24.45 -19.42
C ALA A 721 4.15 24.25 -19.23
N TYR A 722 3.74 23.14 -18.59
CA TYR A 722 2.33 22.87 -18.33
C TYR A 722 1.67 23.89 -17.40
N LEU A 723 2.39 24.49 -16.44
CA LEU A 723 1.85 25.55 -15.58
C LEU A 723 1.66 26.87 -16.33
N GLN A 724 2.50 27.14 -17.32
CA GLN A 724 2.33 28.29 -18.22
C GLN A 724 1.06 28.14 -19.06
N ASP A 725 0.81 26.95 -19.59
CA ASP A 725 -0.41 26.62 -20.34
C ASP A 725 -1.66 26.78 -19.46
N LEU A 726 -1.61 26.33 -18.20
CA LEU A 726 -2.70 26.52 -17.23
C LEU A 726 -2.94 28.00 -16.91
N ASN A 727 -1.87 28.78 -16.75
CA ASN A 727 -1.97 30.22 -16.47
C ASN A 727 -2.68 30.98 -17.60
N GLN A 728 -2.47 30.56 -18.86
CA GLN A 728 -3.05 31.19 -20.05
C GLN A 728 -4.47 30.67 -20.38
N SER A 729 -4.89 29.56 -19.77
CA SER A 729 -6.19 28.96 -20.05
C SER A 729 -7.37 29.74 -19.47
N LYS A 730 -8.46 29.81 -20.23
CA LYS A 730 -9.76 30.33 -19.75
C LYS A 730 -10.45 29.37 -18.78
N ASP A 731 -10.17 28.08 -18.90
CA ASP A 731 -10.64 27.03 -18.00
C ASP A 731 -9.45 26.16 -17.59
N PRO A 732 -8.67 26.60 -16.59
CA PRO A 732 -7.48 25.90 -16.16
C PRO A 732 -7.76 24.45 -15.76
N TYR A 733 -8.94 24.14 -15.21
CA TYR A 733 -9.23 22.78 -14.75
C TYR A 733 -9.42 21.82 -15.93
N LYS A 734 -10.16 22.25 -16.95
CA LYS A 734 -10.29 21.47 -18.19
C LYS A 734 -8.94 21.30 -18.90
N SER A 735 -8.10 22.33 -18.92
CA SER A 735 -6.75 22.23 -19.47
C SER A 735 -5.87 21.25 -18.68
N TYR A 736 -5.98 21.23 -17.35
CA TYR A 736 -5.31 20.23 -16.51
C TYR A 736 -5.72 18.80 -16.90
N LEU A 737 -7.02 18.53 -17.03
CA LEU A 737 -7.52 17.20 -17.39
C LEU A 737 -7.01 16.73 -18.77
N GLN A 738 -6.81 17.66 -19.71
CA GLN A 738 -6.23 17.38 -21.03
C GLN A 738 -4.73 17.06 -20.92
N LEU A 739 -3.97 17.90 -20.21
CA LEU A 739 -2.52 17.74 -20.00
C LEU A 739 -2.20 16.46 -19.23
N ARG A 740 -3.04 16.07 -18.28
CA ARG A 740 -2.87 14.85 -17.48
C ARG A 740 -2.69 13.59 -18.31
N ASN A 741 -3.27 13.50 -19.50
CA ASN A 741 -3.07 12.31 -20.35
C ASN A 741 -1.61 12.13 -20.81
N GLN A 742 -0.80 13.21 -20.80
CA GLN A 742 0.62 13.18 -21.12
C GLN A 742 1.50 12.93 -19.87
N TYR A 743 1.04 13.40 -18.70
CA TYR A 743 1.78 13.37 -17.44
C TYR A 743 1.21 12.38 -16.41
N MET A 744 0.42 11.41 -16.86
CA MET A 744 -0.41 10.57 -15.97
C MET A 744 0.38 9.87 -14.87
N GLY A 745 1.60 9.41 -15.18
CA GLY A 745 2.50 8.73 -14.25
C GLY A 745 3.53 9.63 -13.58
N THR A 746 3.33 10.95 -13.57
CA THR A 746 4.31 11.92 -13.05
C THR A 746 3.78 12.58 -11.76
N PRO A 747 4.23 12.15 -10.57
CA PRO A 747 3.74 12.70 -9.30
C PRO A 747 3.90 14.22 -9.16
N THR A 748 5.04 14.77 -9.60
CA THR A 748 5.32 16.21 -9.55
C THR A 748 4.29 17.04 -10.32
N PHE A 749 3.72 16.52 -11.41
CA PHE A 749 2.67 17.20 -12.17
C PHE A 749 1.42 17.44 -11.32
N TYR A 750 0.94 16.44 -10.58
CA TYR A 750 -0.25 16.59 -9.74
C TYR A 750 0.02 17.53 -8.56
N PHE A 751 1.20 17.45 -7.95
CA PHE A 751 1.61 18.34 -6.88
C PHE A 751 1.65 19.82 -7.33
N ASP A 752 2.34 20.09 -8.44
CA ASP A 752 2.50 21.44 -8.98
C ASP A 752 1.15 22.05 -9.39
N VAL A 753 0.30 21.26 -10.07
CA VAL A 753 -1.03 21.72 -10.47
C VAL A 753 -1.94 21.92 -9.24
N ALA A 754 -1.89 21.05 -8.24
CA ALA A 754 -2.64 21.24 -7.00
C ALA A 754 -2.23 22.55 -6.29
N ASN A 755 -0.92 22.84 -6.22
CA ASN A 755 -0.40 24.09 -5.68
C ASN A 755 -0.88 25.32 -6.47
N PHE A 756 -0.93 25.21 -7.81
CA PHE A 756 -1.45 26.24 -8.69
C PHE A 756 -2.91 26.61 -8.37
N PHE A 757 -3.79 25.60 -8.16
CA PHE A 757 -5.19 25.86 -7.78
C PHE A 757 -5.30 26.40 -6.36
N PHE A 758 -4.48 25.90 -5.43
CA PHE A 758 -4.47 26.37 -4.04
C PHE A 758 -4.11 27.85 -3.95
N LYS A 759 -3.04 28.29 -4.62
CA LYS A 759 -2.61 29.71 -4.68
C LYS A 759 -3.67 30.65 -5.25
N ARG A 760 -4.57 30.15 -6.10
CA ARG A 760 -5.70 30.90 -6.68
C ARG A 760 -6.97 30.87 -5.82
N GLY A 761 -6.94 30.21 -4.66
CA GLY A 761 -8.05 30.12 -3.71
C GLY A 761 -9.05 28.99 -3.99
N ASP A 762 -8.81 28.13 -5.00
CA ASP A 762 -9.69 26.98 -5.28
C ASP A 762 -9.22 25.74 -4.53
N HIS A 763 -9.37 25.77 -3.20
CA HIS A 763 -8.85 24.73 -2.32
C HIS A 763 -9.52 23.37 -2.56
N ASN A 764 -10.79 23.36 -2.99
CA ASN A 764 -11.50 22.12 -3.31
C ASN A 764 -10.90 21.40 -4.52
N LYS A 765 -10.58 22.13 -5.60
CA LYS A 765 -9.88 21.54 -6.75
C LYS A 765 -8.45 21.17 -6.41
N ALA A 766 -7.76 22.00 -5.62
CA ALA A 766 -6.41 21.70 -5.17
C ALA A 766 -6.35 20.36 -4.41
N LEU A 767 -7.24 20.15 -3.44
CA LEU A 767 -7.32 18.91 -2.68
C LEU A 767 -7.68 17.71 -3.56
N LEU A 768 -8.65 17.87 -4.47
CA LEU A 768 -9.02 16.81 -5.42
C LEU A 768 -7.81 16.40 -6.27
N ILE A 769 -7.07 17.36 -6.83
CA ILE A 769 -5.89 17.07 -7.67
C ILE A 769 -4.75 16.47 -6.85
N LEU A 770 -4.50 16.96 -5.64
CA LEU A 770 -3.49 16.38 -4.74
C LEU A 770 -3.83 14.93 -4.38
N SER A 771 -5.10 14.63 -4.12
CA SER A 771 -5.56 13.28 -3.77
C SER A 771 -5.32 12.26 -4.89
N ALA A 772 -5.18 12.68 -6.15
CA ALA A 772 -4.84 11.80 -7.26
C ALA A 772 -3.47 11.11 -7.08
N LEU A 773 -2.55 11.68 -6.29
CA LEU A 773 -1.28 11.04 -5.93
C LEU A 773 -1.50 9.69 -5.22
N ALA A 774 -2.59 9.54 -4.47
CA ALA A 774 -2.93 8.29 -3.78
C ALA A 774 -3.32 7.16 -4.75
N ASP A 775 -3.75 7.51 -5.96
CA ASP A 775 -4.20 6.57 -7.01
C ASP A 775 -3.10 6.22 -8.01
N LEU A 776 -1.97 6.95 -8.02
CA LEU A 776 -0.86 6.69 -8.96
C LEU A 776 -0.23 5.33 -8.70
N GLN A 777 0.03 5.01 -7.42
CA GLN A 777 0.56 3.73 -6.97
C GLN A 777 -0.05 3.36 -5.62
N ILE A 778 -0.74 2.22 -5.63
CA ILE A 778 -1.38 1.63 -4.46
C ILE A 778 -0.32 1.28 -3.39
N GLU A 779 -0.60 1.66 -2.14
CA GLU A 779 0.27 1.45 -0.96
C GLU A 779 1.69 2.06 -1.09
N ASN A 780 1.84 3.18 -1.82
CA ASN A 780 3.13 3.88 -1.90
C ASN A 780 3.28 4.90 -0.75
N ALA A 781 4.13 4.57 0.23
CA ALA A 781 4.38 5.39 1.41
C ALA A 781 4.98 6.77 1.07
N ASP A 782 5.90 6.85 0.10
CA ASP A 782 6.58 8.10 -0.29
C ASP A 782 5.60 9.10 -0.91
N LEU A 783 4.64 8.62 -1.70
CA LEU A 783 3.55 9.45 -2.24
C LEU A 783 2.62 9.93 -1.12
N TYR A 784 2.23 9.05 -0.20
CA TYR A 784 1.39 9.43 0.94
C TYR A 784 2.09 10.41 1.90
N LYS A 785 3.41 10.26 2.12
CA LYS A 785 4.20 11.25 2.87
C LYS A 785 4.19 12.61 2.18
N THR A 786 4.34 12.65 0.86
CA THR A 786 4.24 13.90 0.08
C THR A 786 2.87 14.57 0.23
N ILE A 787 1.79 13.79 0.13
CA ILE A 787 0.43 14.27 0.37
C ILE A 787 0.32 14.85 1.78
N SER A 788 0.78 14.13 2.81
CA SER A 788 0.75 14.58 4.21
C SER A 788 1.48 15.90 4.40
N TYR A 789 2.70 16.02 3.87
CA TYR A 789 3.50 17.23 3.95
C TYR A 789 2.75 18.44 3.39
N LYS A 790 2.11 18.28 2.23
CA LYS A 790 1.36 19.35 1.59
C LYS A 790 0.06 19.68 2.33
N LEU A 791 -0.65 18.68 2.84
CA LEU A 791 -1.85 18.88 3.67
C LEU A 791 -1.51 19.63 4.97
N ARG A 792 -0.38 19.30 5.62
CA ARG A 792 0.11 20.03 6.79
C ARG A 792 0.49 21.47 6.46
N GLU A 793 1.13 21.71 5.31
CA GLU A 793 1.41 23.06 4.79
C GLU A 793 0.13 23.89 4.62
N TRP A 794 -0.92 23.27 4.07
CA TRP A 794 -2.23 23.90 3.85
C TRP A 794 -3.11 24.01 5.09
N GLY A 795 -2.75 23.35 6.20
CA GLY A 795 -3.54 23.32 7.43
C GLY A 795 -4.69 22.31 7.43
N ASP A 796 -4.75 21.39 6.47
CA ASP A 796 -5.77 20.35 6.38
C ASP A 796 -5.36 19.12 7.20
N TYR A 797 -5.50 19.25 8.53
CA TYR A 797 -5.02 18.25 9.47
C TYR A 797 -5.91 17.00 9.58
N ASP A 798 -7.19 17.09 9.19
CA ASP A 798 -8.09 15.93 9.14
C ASP A 798 -7.63 14.93 8.07
N ASN A 799 -7.40 15.41 6.86
CA ASN A 799 -6.91 14.55 5.78
C ASN A 799 -5.46 14.11 6.05
N ALA A 800 -4.60 14.97 6.61
CA ALA A 800 -3.24 14.59 6.98
C ALA A 800 -3.21 13.45 8.02
N LEU A 801 -4.17 13.43 8.95
CA LEU A 801 -4.23 12.38 9.98
C LEU A 801 -4.58 11.04 9.36
N PHE A 802 -5.55 11.02 8.45
CA PHE A 802 -5.92 9.81 7.72
C PHE A 802 -4.73 9.26 6.91
N ILE A 803 -4.05 10.13 6.17
CA ILE A 803 -2.90 9.78 5.32
C ILE A 803 -1.73 9.25 6.16
N THR A 804 -1.36 9.93 7.25
CA THR A 804 -0.26 9.47 8.12
C THR A 804 -0.61 8.19 8.88
N ALA A 805 -1.87 7.98 9.25
CA ALA A 805 -2.32 6.70 9.83
C ALA A 805 -2.18 5.53 8.84
N LYS A 806 -2.47 5.73 7.54
CA LYS A 806 -2.20 4.73 6.50
C LYS A 806 -0.70 4.45 6.36
N VAL A 807 0.13 5.49 6.30
CA VAL A 807 1.59 5.33 6.24
C VAL A 807 2.10 4.53 7.44
N LEU A 808 1.65 4.85 8.66
CA LEU A 808 2.01 4.12 9.87
C LEU A 808 1.55 2.64 9.82
N LYS A 809 0.37 2.35 9.28
CA LYS A 809 -0.13 0.97 9.10
C LYS A 809 0.77 0.16 8.15
N TRP A 810 1.27 0.79 7.08
CA TRP A 810 2.15 0.15 6.10
C TRP A 810 3.61 0.10 6.54
N ARG A 811 4.04 1.07 7.36
CA ARG A 811 5.43 1.29 7.75
C ARG A 811 5.59 1.44 9.27
N PRO A 812 5.10 0.50 10.10
CA PRO A 812 5.24 0.60 11.56
C PRO A 812 6.68 0.35 12.04
N MET A 813 7.53 -0.23 11.19
CA MET A 813 8.95 -0.42 11.47
C MET A 813 9.77 0.87 11.37
N ASP A 814 9.22 1.94 10.79
CA ASP A 814 9.93 3.19 10.55
C ASP A 814 9.62 4.20 11.69
N PRO A 815 10.63 4.60 12.52
CA PRO A 815 10.49 5.66 13.52
C PRO A 815 9.85 6.94 12.95
N GLN A 816 10.25 7.33 11.73
CA GLN A 816 9.70 8.50 11.05
C GLN A 816 8.18 8.40 10.82
N SER A 817 7.63 7.22 10.52
CA SER A 817 6.19 7.06 10.30
C SER A 817 5.38 7.33 11.57
N HIS A 818 5.90 6.92 12.73
CA HIS A 818 5.31 7.27 14.03
C HIS A 818 5.42 8.77 14.31
N ARG A 819 6.56 9.37 13.99
CA ARG A 819 6.80 10.81 14.19
C ARG A 819 5.87 11.65 13.32
N ASP A 820 5.75 11.34 12.02
CA ASP A 820 4.86 12.05 11.09
C ASP A 820 3.39 12.01 11.58
N TYR A 821 2.93 10.84 12.03
CA TYR A 821 1.60 10.67 12.62
C TYR A 821 1.43 11.49 13.91
N ALA A 822 2.43 11.47 14.81
CA ALA A 822 2.41 12.22 16.06
C ALA A 822 2.38 13.75 15.84
N LEU A 823 3.12 14.25 14.84
CA LEU A 823 3.13 15.67 14.51
C LEU A 823 1.78 16.15 13.97
N VAL A 824 1.07 15.31 13.20
CA VAL A 824 -0.30 15.63 12.77
C VAL A 824 -1.27 15.58 13.96
N LEU A 825 -1.14 14.61 14.87
CA LEU A 825 -1.92 14.59 16.12
C LEU A 825 -1.70 15.87 16.93
N GLN A 826 -0.46 16.34 17.03
CA GLN A 826 -0.13 17.62 17.66
C GLN A 826 -0.82 18.79 16.94
N ASP A 827 -0.79 18.82 15.60
CA ASP A 827 -1.42 19.86 14.79
C ASP A 827 -2.94 19.93 15.01
N LYS A 828 -3.59 18.79 15.32
CA LYS A 828 -5.01 18.71 15.71
C LYS A 828 -5.28 19.00 17.19
N GLY A 829 -4.26 19.23 18.01
CA GLY A 829 -4.40 19.44 19.45
C GLY A 829 -4.58 18.15 20.28
N MET A 830 -4.34 16.98 19.69
CA MET A 830 -4.36 15.68 20.36
C MET A 830 -3.02 15.40 21.06
N PHE A 831 -2.68 16.26 22.02
CA PHE A 831 -1.34 16.31 22.64
C PHE A 831 -0.96 15.06 23.43
N LYS A 832 -1.95 14.36 24.02
CA LYS A 832 -1.70 13.13 24.78
C LYS A 832 -1.26 12.02 23.83
N GLU A 833 -2.04 11.81 22.77
CA GLU A 833 -1.82 10.79 21.75
C GLU A 833 -0.51 11.07 20.99
N ALA A 834 -0.25 12.32 20.64
CA ALA A 834 1.02 12.74 20.04
C ALA A 834 2.22 12.38 20.94
N LEU A 835 2.12 12.66 22.24
CA LEU A 835 3.18 12.37 23.20
C LEU A 835 3.37 10.85 23.41
N GLU A 836 2.28 10.08 23.44
CA GLU A 836 2.33 8.61 23.51
C GLU A 836 3.06 8.02 22.30
N GLN A 837 2.80 8.55 21.09
CA GLN A 837 3.48 8.11 19.87
C GLN A 837 4.97 8.48 19.86
N LEU A 838 5.34 9.74 20.16
CA LEU A 838 6.75 10.15 20.18
C LEU A 838 7.56 9.44 21.26
N TYR A 839 7.00 9.23 22.45
CA TYR A 839 7.67 8.48 23.51
C TYR A 839 7.71 6.97 23.20
N GLY A 840 6.68 6.45 22.52
CA GLY A 840 6.65 5.09 22.00
C GLY A 840 7.84 4.79 21.09
N ILE A 841 8.24 5.76 20.26
CA ILE A 841 9.43 5.63 19.39
C ILE A 841 10.69 5.28 20.21
N LEU A 842 10.89 5.91 21.37
CA LEU A 842 12.06 5.66 22.22
C LEU A 842 11.98 4.37 23.05
N THR A 843 10.84 3.70 23.10
CA THR A 843 10.58 2.57 24.00
C THR A 843 10.14 1.29 23.31
N GLN A 844 9.96 1.32 21.99
CA GLN A 844 9.68 0.14 21.18
C GLN A 844 10.95 -0.48 20.59
N SER A 845 10.86 -1.74 20.14
CA SER A 845 11.98 -2.46 19.52
C SER A 845 12.03 -2.24 18.02
N TYR A 846 13.22 -1.99 17.48
CA TYR A 846 13.49 -1.94 16.05
C TYR A 846 14.51 -3.00 15.64
N SER A 847 14.55 -3.32 14.35
CA SER A 847 15.69 -4.03 13.78
C SER A 847 16.96 -3.16 13.88
N PRO A 848 18.15 -3.78 13.96
CA PRO A 848 19.41 -3.04 13.87
C PRO A 848 19.45 -2.11 12.66
N GLU A 849 18.99 -2.56 11.49
CA GLU A 849 19.03 -1.75 10.27
C GLU A 849 18.13 -0.52 10.33
N ALA A 850 16.95 -0.63 10.95
CA ALA A 850 16.08 0.53 11.13
C ALA A 850 16.66 1.49 12.19
N ALA A 851 17.21 0.97 13.29
CA ALA A 851 17.86 1.78 14.31
C ALA A 851 19.10 2.51 13.77
N ASP A 852 19.98 1.82 13.04
CA ASP A 852 21.19 2.38 12.46
C ASP A 852 20.87 3.43 11.37
N ARG A 853 19.82 3.19 10.58
CA ARG A 853 19.36 4.14 9.55
C ARG A 853 18.88 5.46 10.16
N ASP A 854 18.16 5.39 11.28
CA ASP A 854 17.53 6.56 11.91
C ASP A 854 18.32 7.05 13.15
N ASP A 855 19.60 6.65 13.29
CA ASP A 855 20.48 7.05 14.39
C ASP A 855 20.61 8.58 14.48
N GLY A 856 20.31 9.15 15.64
CA GLY A 856 20.30 10.60 15.88
C GLY A 856 18.91 11.23 15.88
N ILE A 857 17.84 10.48 15.53
CA ILE A 857 16.46 10.98 15.56
C ILE A 857 16.05 11.44 16.97
N GLU A 858 16.69 10.93 18.02
CA GLU A 858 16.41 11.21 19.42
C GLU A 858 16.55 12.69 19.75
N GLU A 859 17.48 13.44 19.15
CA GLU A 859 17.63 14.88 19.42
C GLU A 859 16.36 15.64 19.01
N THR A 860 15.78 15.27 17.88
CA THR A 860 14.55 15.86 17.36
C THR A 860 13.36 15.45 18.26
N LEU A 861 13.28 14.18 18.64
CA LEU A 861 12.24 13.66 19.52
C LEU A 861 12.26 14.31 20.91
N VAL A 862 13.44 14.51 21.51
CA VAL A 862 13.61 15.18 22.81
C VAL A 862 13.06 16.61 22.74
N MET A 863 13.36 17.36 21.68
CA MET A 863 12.84 18.72 21.50
C MET A 863 11.32 18.75 21.31
N GLU A 864 10.73 17.74 20.66
CA GLU A 864 9.29 17.65 20.40
C GLU A 864 8.51 17.18 21.61
N ILE A 865 8.98 16.14 22.31
CA ILE A 865 8.43 15.66 23.58
C ILE A 865 8.36 16.80 24.60
N ASN A 866 9.45 17.56 24.77
CA ASN A 866 9.47 18.67 25.73
C ASN A 866 8.55 19.82 25.33
N ASN A 867 8.44 20.10 24.03
CA ASN A 867 7.50 21.10 23.54
C ASN A 867 6.04 20.69 23.80
N LEU A 868 5.67 19.43 23.56
CA LEU A 868 4.34 18.89 23.87
C LEU A 868 4.01 18.99 25.37
N ILE A 869 4.93 18.56 26.22
CA ILE A 869 4.79 18.64 27.69
C ILE A 869 4.56 20.08 28.13
N LYS A 870 5.27 21.04 27.52
CA LYS A 870 5.13 22.47 27.85
C LYS A 870 3.84 23.07 27.31
N ALA A 871 3.46 22.74 26.07
CA ALA A 871 2.28 23.25 25.40
C ALA A 871 0.98 22.83 26.09
N ASN A 872 0.89 21.61 26.62
CA ASN A 872 -0.31 21.13 27.32
C ASN A 872 -0.01 20.21 28.51
N LYS A 873 0.44 20.81 29.62
CA LYS A 873 0.78 20.10 30.87
C LYS A 873 -0.32 19.16 31.38
N ALA A 874 -1.60 19.53 31.23
CA ALA A 874 -2.73 18.74 31.74
C ALA A 874 -2.98 17.47 30.91
N ALA A 875 -2.81 17.54 29.58
CA ALA A 875 -2.88 16.36 28.73
C ALA A 875 -1.66 15.44 28.94
N SER A 876 -0.46 16.03 29.02
CA SER A 876 0.80 15.29 29.11
C SER A 876 1.06 14.64 30.47
N SER A 877 0.46 15.11 31.57
CA SER A 877 0.62 14.49 32.90
C SER A 877 0.09 13.06 32.99
N LYS A 878 -0.68 12.61 31.98
CA LYS A 878 -1.21 11.25 31.87
C LYS A 878 -0.22 10.26 31.23
N VAL A 879 0.86 10.74 30.62
CA VAL A 879 1.89 9.91 29.98
C VAL A 879 3.12 9.88 30.88
N ALA A 880 3.57 8.68 31.26
CA ALA A 880 4.69 8.49 32.16
C ALA A 880 6.04 8.59 31.43
N VAL A 881 6.44 9.80 31.05
CA VAL A 881 7.73 10.06 30.40
C VAL A 881 8.86 10.02 31.44
N ASN A 882 9.99 9.38 31.08
CA ASN A 882 11.19 9.36 31.92
C ASN A 882 11.64 10.79 32.26
N LYS A 883 11.76 11.10 33.56
CA LYS A 883 12.13 12.44 34.05
C LYS A 883 13.47 12.95 33.52
N LYS A 884 14.39 12.05 33.16
CA LYS A 884 15.70 12.42 32.60
C LYS A 884 15.60 13.01 31.19
N LEU A 885 14.49 12.81 30.48
CA LEU A 885 14.23 13.41 29.17
C LEU A 885 13.59 14.80 29.28
N ILE A 886 13.12 15.20 30.47
CA ILE A 886 12.40 16.46 30.67
C ILE A 886 13.41 17.61 30.81
N ALA A 887 13.43 18.50 29.83
CA ALA A 887 14.31 19.67 29.76
C ALA A 887 13.56 20.89 29.16
N ASP A 888 13.59 22.03 29.85
CA ASP A 888 13.02 23.29 29.33
C ASP A 888 14.06 24.01 28.46
N LEU A 889 13.96 23.81 27.14
CA LEU A 889 14.95 24.24 26.15
C LEU A 889 14.36 25.19 25.09
N PRO A 890 13.84 26.38 25.46
CA PRO A 890 13.33 27.33 24.48
C PRO A 890 14.46 27.89 23.60
N VAL A 891 14.20 28.05 22.31
CA VAL A 891 15.15 28.58 21.32
C VAL A 891 14.50 29.64 20.45
N ASP A 892 15.26 30.66 20.04
CA ASP A 892 14.76 31.73 19.16
C ASP A 892 14.53 31.24 17.72
N ILE A 893 15.36 30.29 17.24
CA ILE A 893 15.22 29.68 15.91
C ILE A 893 15.27 28.16 16.02
N ARG A 894 14.31 27.49 15.36
CA ARG A 894 14.38 26.07 15.03
C ARG A 894 14.00 25.87 13.57
N VAL A 895 14.77 25.08 12.84
CA VAL A 895 14.40 24.59 11.49
C VAL A 895 14.45 23.08 11.55
N VAL A 896 13.47 22.41 10.96
CA VAL A 896 13.48 20.96 10.78
C VAL A 896 13.14 20.64 9.33
N ILE A 897 13.95 19.84 8.65
CA ILE A 897 13.61 19.31 7.33
C ILE A 897 13.35 17.81 7.41
N ASN A 898 12.41 17.35 6.60
CA ASN A 898 12.06 15.94 6.43
C ASN A 898 11.88 15.68 4.95
N TRP A 899 12.08 14.44 4.52
CA TRP A 899 11.82 14.07 3.13
C TRP A 899 11.03 12.78 3.02
N ASN A 900 10.46 12.56 1.83
CA ASN A 900 9.52 11.46 1.60
C ASN A 900 10.19 10.15 1.17
N SER A 901 11.47 10.16 0.79
CA SER A 901 12.22 9.01 0.24
C SER A 901 13.24 8.46 1.23
N ARG A 902 13.49 7.15 1.24
CA ARG A 902 14.44 6.50 2.18
C ARG A 902 15.91 6.60 1.75
N ASN A 903 16.18 6.71 0.45
CA ASN A 903 17.53 6.52 -0.11
C ASN A 903 18.01 7.82 -0.76
N THR A 904 17.96 8.91 0.00
CA THR A 904 18.30 10.24 -0.48
C THR A 904 19.14 10.96 0.56
N ASP A 905 20.17 11.66 0.09
CA ASP A 905 21.08 12.46 0.90
C ASP A 905 20.73 13.94 0.76
N ILE A 906 20.14 14.51 1.82
CA ILE A 906 19.57 15.86 1.85
C ILE A 906 20.07 16.60 3.08
N ASP A 907 20.85 17.65 2.86
CA ASP A 907 21.46 18.46 3.89
C ASP A 907 20.70 19.76 4.18
N LEU A 908 20.56 20.12 5.45
CA LEU A 908 20.09 21.40 5.93
C LEU A 908 21.24 22.39 6.11
N TRP A 909 21.20 23.49 5.35
CA TRP A 909 22.17 24.57 5.46
C TRP A 909 21.53 25.83 6.04
N VAL A 910 22.14 26.41 7.07
CA VAL A 910 21.70 27.68 7.66
C VAL A 910 22.87 28.66 7.70
N THR A 911 22.75 29.78 6.98
CA THR A 911 23.74 30.86 7.00
C THR A 911 23.29 31.98 7.93
N ASP A 912 24.14 32.36 8.89
CA ASP A 912 23.87 33.40 9.87
C ASP A 912 24.15 34.84 9.34
N PRO A 913 23.76 35.90 10.08
CA PRO A 913 24.04 37.29 9.71
C PRO A 913 25.53 37.67 9.61
N ASN A 914 26.43 36.86 10.17
CA ASN A 914 27.88 37.04 10.06
C ASN A 914 28.46 36.31 8.83
N GLN A 915 27.61 35.74 7.98
CA GLN A 915 27.97 34.90 6.84
C GLN A 915 28.67 33.59 7.24
N GLU A 916 28.50 33.15 8.49
CA GLU A 916 28.93 31.82 8.93
C GLU A 916 27.83 30.80 8.57
N LYS A 917 28.23 29.74 7.86
CA LYS A 917 27.31 28.67 7.44
C LYS A 917 27.38 27.50 8.43
N CYS A 918 26.23 27.04 8.88
CA CYS A 918 26.02 25.80 9.61
C CYS A 918 25.53 24.72 8.65
N PHE A 919 26.24 23.58 8.60
CA PHE A 919 25.98 22.42 7.72
C PHE A 919 26.79 21.21 8.25
N TYR A 920 26.68 20.02 7.66
CA TYR A 920 27.30 18.79 8.21
C TYR A 920 28.80 18.92 8.55
N SER A 921 29.61 19.63 7.74
CA SER A 921 31.04 19.85 8.03
C SER A 921 31.32 20.99 9.02
N ASN A 922 30.32 21.81 9.33
CA ASN A 922 30.37 22.85 10.37
C ASN A 922 29.07 22.84 11.20
N PRO A 923 28.85 21.81 12.04
CA PRO A 923 27.56 21.59 12.72
C PRO A 923 27.34 22.54 13.91
N ALA A 924 28.32 23.39 14.24
CA ALA A 924 28.21 24.40 15.29
C ALA A 924 28.80 25.74 14.83
N THR A 925 28.04 26.82 14.99
CA THR A 925 28.49 28.18 14.64
C THR A 925 29.02 28.94 15.85
N ALA A 926 29.81 30.00 15.62
CA ALA A 926 30.36 30.81 16.70
C ALA A 926 29.30 31.50 17.58
N ILE A 927 28.09 31.69 17.05
CA ILE A 927 26.95 32.30 17.76
C ILE A 927 26.09 31.26 18.49
N GLY A 928 26.48 29.99 18.46
CA GLY A 928 25.79 28.91 19.15
C GLY A 928 24.70 28.22 18.34
N GLY A 929 24.61 28.46 17.03
CA GLY A 929 23.78 27.63 16.15
C GLY A 929 24.29 26.20 16.15
N ARG A 930 23.39 25.23 16.22
CA ARG A 930 23.68 23.79 16.31
C ARG A 930 22.86 23.05 15.26
N LEU A 931 23.51 22.20 14.47
CA LEU A 931 22.89 21.20 13.60
C LEU A 931 22.83 19.85 14.34
N SER A 932 21.79 19.06 14.10
CA SER A 932 21.75 17.65 14.53
C SER A 932 22.77 16.79 13.79
N ASN A 933 22.78 15.50 14.11
CA ASN A 933 23.45 14.49 13.30
C ASN A 933 23.02 14.60 11.83
N ASP A 934 23.99 14.33 10.96
CA ASP A 934 23.87 14.26 9.51
C ASP A 934 23.28 12.90 9.11
N PHE A 935 22.16 12.93 8.39
CA PHE A 935 21.44 11.74 7.95
C PHE A 935 21.80 11.38 6.52
N THR A 936 22.89 10.62 6.37
CA THR A 936 23.38 10.12 5.06
C THR A 936 22.50 9.02 4.44
N GLY A 937 21.41 8.61 5.12
CA GLY A 937 20.39 7.67 4.65
C GLY A 937 19.11 7.76 5.52
N GLY A 938 18.01 7.16 5.06
CA GLY A 938 16.72 7.24 5.77
C GLY A 938 15.83 8.40 5.32
N TYR A 939 14.85 8.78 6.14
CA TYR A 939 13.87 9.84 5.84
C TYR A 939 14.19 11.20 6.48
N GLY A 940 15.43 11.38 6.98
CA GLY A 940 15.79 12.43 7.93
C GLY A 940 15.22 12.11 9.32
N PRO A 941 15.00 13.09 10.22
CA PRO A 941 15.03 14.54 9.99
C PRO A 941 16.36 15.21 10.35
N GLU A 942 16.70 16.30 9.65
CA GLU A 942 17.73 17.23 10.11
C GLU A 942 17.12 18.44 10.81
N GLN A 943 17.74 18.89 11.91
CA GLN A 943 17.33 20.09 12.61
C GLN A 943 18.48 21.08 12.83
N PHE A 944 18.14 22.36 12.81
CA PHE A 944 18.97 23.45 13.27
C PHE A 944 18.33 24.14 14.48
N LEU A 945 19.12 24.40 15.52
CA LEU A 945 18.72 25.07 16.75
C LEU A 945 19.61 26.29 17.01
N LEU A 946 19.00 27.42 17.39
CA LEU A 946 19.73 28.59 17.89
C LEU A 946 19.01 29.22 19.08
N LYS A 947 19.65 29.15 20.26
CA LYS A 947 19.07 29.67 21.50
C LYS A 947 18.75 31.16 21.43
N LYS A 948 19.71 31.98 20.96
CA LYS A 948 19.57 33.44 20.88
C LYS A 948 19.87 33.93 19.47
N ALA A 949 18.89 34.51 18.81
CA ALA A 949 19.07 35.06 17.46
C ALA A 949 19.79 36.41 17.51
N LEU A 950 20.70 36.63 16.55
CA LEU A 950 21.28 37.92 16.28
C LEU A 950 20.38 38.75 15.37
N LYS A 951 20.44 40.07 15.52
CA LYS A 951 19.82 40.98 14.56
C LYS A 951 20.43 40.77 13.17
N GLY A 952 19.59 40.53 12.18
CA GLY A 952 20.02 40.32 10.80
C GLY A 952 19.20 39.28 10.06
N LYS A 953 19.68 38.92 8.88
CA LYS A 953 19.06 37.90 8.03
C LYS A 953 19.76 36.57 8.19
N TYR A 954 18.97 35.51 8.26
CA TYR A 954 19.43 34.13 8.18
C TYR A 954 18.87 33.52 6.91
N LYS A 955 19.69 32.77 6.19
CA LYS A 955 19.29 32.06 4.96
C LYS A 955 19.20 30.56 5.26
N ILE A 956 18.10 29.93 4.84
CA ILE A 956 17.86 28.50 4.96
C ILE A 956 17.89 27.90 3.56
N GLU A 957 18.76 26.92 3.37
CA GLU A 957 18.96 26.23 2.11
C GLU A 957 18.92 24.72 2.33
N VAL A 958 18.53 23.99 1.29
CA VAL A 958 18.66 22.55 1.20
C VAL A 958 19.69 22.24 0.12
N ASP A 959 20.72 21.45 0.44
CA ASP A 959 21.68 20.95 -0.54
C ASP A 959 21.36 19.48 -0.84
N PHE A 960 21.31 19.15 -2.13
CA PHE A 960 20.93 17.81 -2.61
C PHE A 960 22.17 17.12 -3.22
N TYR A 961 22.70 16.13 -2.51
CA TYR A 961 23.96 15.49 -2.89
C TYR A 961 23.79 14.41 -3.95
N ASN A 962 22.88 13.47 -3.74
CA ASN A 962 22.54 12.42 -4.70
C ASN A 962 21.23 11.72 -4.34
N ASP A 963 20.59 11.14 -5.35
CA ASP A 963 19.50 10.17 -5.17
C ASP A 963 19.81 8.99 -6.09
N ASP A 964 20.54 8.01 -5.53
CA ASP A 964 20.82 6.76 -6.23
C ASP A 964 19.55 5.90 -6.40
N SER A 965 18.44 6.28 -5.74
CA SER A 965 17.17 5.59 -5.86
C SER A 965 16.29 6.19 -6.95
N LEU A 966 16.12 5.45 -8.05
CA LEU A 966 15.04 5.73 -9.01
C LEU A 966 13.73 5.23 -8.41
N THR A 967 13.17 5.98 -7.47
CA THR A 967 11.87 5.62 -6.88
C THR A 967 10.76 5.84 -7.91
N LEU A 968 9.75 4.97 -7.86
CA LEU A 968 8.55 5.13 -8.67
C LEU A 968 7.72 6.36 -8.23
N ALA A 969 8.03 6.98 -7.08
CA ALA A 969 7.37 8.18 -6.56
C ALA A 969 7.93 9.49 -7.15
N GLY A 970 8.97 9.42 -8.00
CA GLY A 970 9.62 10.58 -8.59
C GLY A 970 10.71 11.17 -7.69
N PRO A 971 11.11 12.45 -7.90
CA PRO A 971 12.14 13.10 -7.08
C PRO A 971 11.71 13.19 -5.61
N ALA A 972 12.68 13.36 -4.71
CA ALA A 972 12.40 13.56 -3.30
C ALA A 972 11.62 14.87 -3.06
N ALA A 973 10.55 14.78 -2.27
CA ALA A 973 9.83 15.91 -1.71
C ALA A 973 10.36 16.20 -0.30
N VAL A 974 10.73 17.46 -0.06
CA VAL A 974 11.20 17.98 1.24
C VAL A 974 10.15 18.88 1.86
N MET A 975 9.89 18.66 3.15
CA MET A 975 9.10 19.55 3.98
C MET A 975 10.00 20.20 5.03
N ALA A 976 10.03 21.53 5.06
CA ALA A 976 10.71 22.31 6.08
C ALA A 976 9.72 22.95 7.04
N GLU A 977 9.90 22.72 8.34
CA GLU A 977 9.20 23.40 9.42
C GLU A 977 10.12 24.44 10.06
N ILE A 978 9.75 25.70 9.94
CA ILE A 978 10.54 26.87 10.33
C ILE A 978 9.84 27.54 11.52
N TYR A 979 10.54 27.64 12.64
CA TYR A 979 10.00 28.17 13.89
C TYR A 979 10.77 29.39 14.39
N THR A 980 10.04 30.38 14.91
CA THR A 980 10.60 31.41 15.81
C THR A 980 10.11 31.17 17.23
N TYR A 981 10.97 31.40 18.21
CA TYR A 981 10.66 31.26 19.65
C TYR A 981 10.09 29.88 20.03
N TYR A 982 10.63 28.81 19.45
CA TYR A 982 10.18 27.43 19.68
C TYR A 982 10.21 27.06 21.17
N SER A 983 9.17 26.38 21.64
CA SER A 983 9.00 25.99 23.06
C SER A 983 9.05 27.17 24.05
N SER A 984 8.84 28.42 23.62
CA SER A 984 8.76 29.59 24.52
C SER A 984 7.35 29.87 25.05
N GLY A 985 6.32 29.26 24.44
CA GLY A 985 4.91 29.64 24.61
C GLY A 985 4.45 30.79 23.68
N LYS A 986 5.36 31.39 22.91
CA LYS A 986 5.09 32.42 21.89
C LYS A 986 5.57 32.00 20.50
N GLN A 987 5.64 30.69 20.25
CA GLN A 987 6.22 30.17 19.03
C GLN A 987 5.39 30.55 17.80
N GLU A 988 6.05 30.92 16.71
CA GLU A 988 5.44 31.02 15.39
C GLU A 988 6.01 29.93 14.49
N ARG A 989 5.20 29.43 13.56
CA ARG A 989 5.58 28.35 12.65
C ARG A 989 5.21 28.70 11.22
N LYS A 990 6.09 28.34 10.28
CA LYS A 990 5.81 28.24 8.85
C LYS A 990 6.27 26.89 8.32
N ILE A 991 5.48 26.31 7.42
CA ILE A 991 5.78 25.07 6.73
C ILE A 991 5.91 25.39 5.24
N VAL A 992 6.86 24.74 4.58
CA VAL A 992 7.01 24.77 3.12
C VAL A 992 7.36 23.38 2.61
N THR A 993 6.71 22.95 1.53
CA THR A 993 7.00 21.67 0.86
C THR A 993 7.41 21.91 -0.59
N ILE A 994 8.51 21.28 -1.01
CA ILE A 994 9.07 21.36 -2.37
C ILE A 994 9.51 20.00 -2.90
N TYR A 995 9.51 19.83 -4.21
CA TYR A 995 10.24 18.75 -4.88
C TYR A 995 11.65 19.22 -5.24
N LEU A 996 12.65 18.36 -5.04
CA LEU A 996 14.03 18.60 -5.45
C LEU A 996 14.26 18.01 -6.86
N ASP A 997 14.40 18.87 -7.87
CA ASP A 997 14.72 18.42 -9.23
C ASP A 997 16.23 18.23 -9.40
N ARG A 998 16.64 17.00 -9.77
CA ARG A 998 18.04 16.60 -9.99
C ARG A 998 18.76 17.45 -11.06
N ASN A 999 18.02 18.05 -11.98
CA ASN A 999 18.57 18.85 -13.07
C ASN A 999 18.70 20.35 -12.75
N LYS A 1000 18.32 20.77 -11.54
CA LYS A 1000 18.37 22.17 -11.08
C LYS A 1000 19.43 22.38 -10.00
N GLU A 1001 19.61 23.64 -9.62
CA GLU A 1001 20.64 24.13 -8.69
C GLU A 1001 20.79 23.25 -7.44
N ARG A 1002 22.03 22.90 -7.08
CA ARG A 1002 22.36 22.04 -5.93
C ARG A 1002 21.88 22.60 -4.59
N ASN A 1003 21.78 23.94 -4.51
CA ASN A 1003 21.40 24.71 -3.32
C ASN A 1003 20.08 25.44 -3.51
N ILE A 1004 19.00 24.92 -2.90
CA ILE A 1004 17.67 25.50 -3.03
C ILE A 1004 17.33 26.30 -1.77
N GLY A 1005 17.09 27.60 -1.92
CA GLY A 1005 16.64 28.46 -0.83
C GLY A 1005 15.18 28.16 -0.46
N ILE A 1006 14.96 27.70 0.78
CA ILE A 1006 13.62 27.30 1.29
C ILE A 1006 13.03 28.27 2.32
N GLY A 1007 13.84 29.19 2.83
CA GLY A 1007 13.35 30.19 3.80
C GLY A 1007 14.39 31.21 4.20
N GLU A 1008 13.92 32.31 4.78
CA GLU A 1008 14.74 33.33 5.44
C GLU A 1008 14.12 33.72 6.79
N PHE A 1009 14.97 33.98 7.78
CA PHE A 1009 14.58 34.70 8.99
C PHE A 1009 15.07 36.14 8.92
N SER A 1010 14.30 37.07 9.47
CA SER A 1010 14.74 38.44 9.72
C SER A 1010 14.44 38.81 11.18
N PHE A 1011 15.49 38.98 11.98
CA PHE A 1011 15.40 39.45 13.36
C PHE A 1011 15.78 40.95 13.38
N GLN A 1012 14.86 41.81 13.81
CA GLN A 1012 15.02 43.28 13.81
C GLN A 1012 15.25 43.88 15.17
#